data_AF-A0A229HAA8-F1
#
_entry.id   AF-A0A229HAA8-F1
#
_cell.length_a   1.000
_cell.length_b   1.000
_cell.length_c   1.000
_cell.angle_alpha   90.00
_cell.angle_beta   90.00
_cell.angle_gamma   90.00
#
_symmetry.space_group_name_H-M   'P 1'
#
loop_
_entity.id
_entity.type
_entity.pdbx_description
1 polymer ?
#
loop_
_entity_poly.entity_id
_entity_poly.type
_entity_poly.pdbx_seq_one_letter_code
_entity_poly.pdbx_strand_id
1 'polypeptide(L)'
;MGSPSLSTAGRLPFRDPALPIDKRVDDLLGRLTLDERIALLHQYAPAVERLGLASFRTGTEALHGVSWLGEATAFPQAVGLGATWDEDLVHEVAEAVSVELRAFHYHRPTANGVGINSLHAWAPVVNLLRDPRWGRNEEGYSEDPVHTARLGTAYGRGLSGDHPTYLRAAPVLKHFLAYNNEDDRCVTSSGLRPRVLQEYDLAAFRPIVASGAATGAMAAYNLVNGRPCHVSPLLETELRTWARTTGHELFVVSDEQAPSNLVEMEHYFEDHAASHAAALKAGIDSFTQDREDSSITVGRLREALERRLIDEADIDRAARRHLQVRFRLGEFDPDLDPYAGIGPEVVDCPEHRALALRAATESVVLLKNQGLLPLQAERAPRVAVIGPLADTLYEDWYSGTLPYQVGIASGLRAALGEGGGDVVTVEGADRIALRSRTSGERLGGTAYDVCEWGDGVLTLRDAETGRYLSRKDDDSLAAERDVIKTWFINETFLLEPDPAGNADTVLLRNVFTGRYAVVDAADGRVTVTAETPQAAERWQRELLRDGTAEARAAAEAADAAIVVLGNHPLINGRETEDRTGTALPATQEALLRAVAAVRPQTALVVMSSYPYALDWADEHLPAVVWTSHGGQETGGALAAVLLGEADPSGRLPQTWYRGDDDLPHPLDYDVIKAGWTYQYHRGAPLYAFGHGLSYTDFAYSDLRLSTPSVPQDGALDVTVTLSNTGARPGSEVVQLYVRALDARYEAPRLKLADFRKVRLEPEESREVTFRLPAVQFAHWDVATGVFTVDPGAYEILVARSAEHVVLSAPLTVTGTPPAPRVVVGRRTLAADFDDYTDVTLVDATRTAGDAVTPADPALPATLLYRSVDVSGAARFEARVARESAGSGEARLEVRAGDRLLAQIAVPVTGSRYTWTTVTADAAAHGDGVHDLRLTLHGDFRLASFVFGA
;
A
#
# COMPACT_ATOMS: atom_id res chain seq x y z
N MET A 1 41.17 -13.71 36.44
CA MET A 1 41.98 -14.94 36.45
C MET A 1 41.31 -15.96 35.55
N GLY A 2 41.98 -16.32 34.45
CA GLY A 2 41.75 -17.54 33.64
C GLY A 2 40.49 -17.65 32.77
N SER A 3 40.46 -17.00 31.60
CA SER A 3 39.65 -17.47 30.48
C SER A 3 40.37 -18.63 29.79
N PRO A 4 39.73 -19.80 29.54
CA PRO A 4 40.32 -20.79 28.66
C PRO A 4 40.16 -20.28 27.22
N SER A 5 41.28 -19.94 26.60
CA SER A 5 41.35 -19.80 25.14
C SER A 5 40.98 -21.15 24.51
N LEU A 6 39.78 -21.25 23.96
CA LEU A 6 39.47 -22.33 23.02
C LEU A 6 40.39 -22.16 21.81
N SER A 7 41.19 -23.20 21.56
CA SER A 7 42.15 -23.30 20.47
C SER A 7 41.49 -22.95 19.12
N THR A 8 42.00 -21.95 18.42
CA THR A 8 41.64 -21.56 17.04
C THR A 8 42.04 -22.60 15.98
N ALA A 9 42.79 -23.65 16.36
CA ALA A 9 43.15 -24.73 15.46
C ALA A 9 41.97 -25.72 15.29
N GLY A 10 41.19 -25.57 14.21
CA GLY A 10 40.16 -26.53 13.80
C GLY A 10 38.77 -25.96 13.43
N ARG A 11 38.55 -24.65 13.61
CA ARG A 11 37.27 -24.00 13.24
C ARG A 11 37.27 -23.68 11.74
N LEU A 12 36.20 -24.06 11.02
CA LEU A 12 36.05 -23.75 9.59
C LEU A 12 36.01 -22.22 9.38
N PRO A 13 36.59 -21.66 8.29
CA PRO A 13 36.66 -20.22 8.08
C PRO A 13 35.30 -19.51 8.17
N PHE A 14 34.23 -20.09 7.61
CA PHE A 14 32.90 -19.46 7.72
C PHE A 14 32.38 -19.34 9.16
N ARG A 15 32.92 -20.12 10.10
CA ARG A 15 32.57 -20.04 11.52
C ARG A 15 33.47 -19.08 12.30
N ASP A 16 34.50 -18.50 11.72
CA ASP A 16 35.41 -17.58 12.41
C ASP A 16 34.87 -16.13 12.35
N PRO A 17 34.35 -15.57 13.45
CA PRO A 17 33.82 -14.20 13.47
C PRO A 17 34.89 -13.13 13.27
N ALA A 18 36.18 -13.47 13.33
CA ALA A 18 37.26 -12.53 13.04
C ALA A 18 37.45 -12.25 11.54
N LEU A 19 36.85 -13.06 10.66
CA LEU A 19 36.92 -12.87 9.21
C LEU A 19 35.78 -11.96 8.71
N PRO A 20 36.01 -11.14 7.67
CA PRO A 20 34.95 -10.38 7.02
C PRO A 20 33.81 -11.29 6.54
N ILE A 21 32.56 -10.85 6.67
CA ILE A 21 31.37 -11.63 6.30
C ILE A 21 31.49 -12.19 4.88
N ASP A 22 31.92 -11.40 3.89
CA ASP A 22 32.04 -11.88 2.52
C ASP A 22 33.01 -13.07 2.38
N LYS A 23 34.10 -13.08 3.15
CA LYS A 23 35.03 -14.23 3.15
C LYS A 23 34.44 -15.46 3.80
N ARG A 24 33.60 -15.27 4.81
CA ARG A 24 32.88 -16.36 5.47
C ARG A 24 31.79 -16.93 4.55
N VAL A 25 31.07 -16.06 3.85
CA VAL A 25 30.08 -16.45 2.84
C VAL A 25 30.74 -17.19 1.69
N ASP A 26 31.86 -16.68 1.15
CA ASP A 26 32.61 -17.34 0.08
C ASP A 26 33.06 -18.76 0.48
N ASP A 27 33.59 -18.94 1.70
CA ASP A 27 33.99 -20.24 2.22
C ASP A 27 32.79 -21.19 2.41
N LEU A 28 31.68 -20.71 2.96
CA LEU A 28 30.47 -21.52 3.13
C LEU A 28 29.87 -21.92 1.77
N LEU A 29 29.77 -20.98 0.84
CA LEU A 29 29.24 -21.21 -0.50
C LEU A 29 30.07 -22.26 -1.25
N GLY A 30 31.40 -22.14 -1.20
CA GLY A 30 32.31 -23.12 -1.82
C GLY A 30 32.28 -24.51 -1.18
N ARG A 31 31.67 -24.66 0.01
CA ARG A 31 31.46 -25.94 0.69
C ARG A 31 30.12 -26.58 0.38
N LEU A 32 29.12 -25.83 -0.05
CA LEU A 32 27.79 -26.33 -0.38
C LEU A 32 27.84 -27.14 -1.70
N THR A 33 27.09 -28.23 -1.77
CA THR A 33 26.90 -28.93 -3.05
C THR A 33 25.99 -28.11 -3.95
N LEU A 34 26.00 -28.37 -5.26
CA LEU A 34 25.08 -27.70 -6.18
C LEU A 34 23.61 -27.87 -5.74
N ASP A 35 23.24 -29.09 -5.34
CA ASP A 35 21.88 -29.39 -4.87
C ASP A 35 21.48 -28.59 -3.64
N GLU A 36 22.39 -28.46 -2.67
CA GLU A 36 22.14 -27.64 -1.49
C GLU A 36 22.05 -26.16 -1.85
N ARG A 37 22.88 -25.66 -2.77
CA ARG A 37 22.80 -24.27 -3.24
C ARG A 37 21.46 -23.99 -3.92
N ILE A 38 20.98 -24.88 -4.80
CA ILE A 38 19.66 -24.76 -5.43
C ILE A 38 18.54 -24.79 -4.37
N ALA A 39 18.65 -25.66 -3.36
CA ALA A 39 17.65 -25.74 -2.30
C ALA A 39 17.55 -24.47 -1.43
N LEU A 40 18.60 -23.65 -1.36
CA LEU A 40 18.56 -22.35 -0.67
C LEU A 40 17.69 -21.31 -1.39
N LEU A 41 17.32 -21.50 -2.66
CA LEU A 41 16.51 -20.57 -3.43
C LEU A 41 15.00 -20.76 -3.18
N HIS A 42 14.60 -21.78 -2.41
CA HIS A 42 13.19 -21.98 -2.01
C HIS A 42 12.90 -21.29 -0.68
N GLN A 43 11.67 -20.80 -0.46
CA GLN A 43 11.35 -20.07 0.78
C GLN A 43 11.59 -20.90 2.05
N TYR A 44 11.42 -22.22 1.99
CA TYR A 44 11.76 -23.16 3.06
C TYR A 44 13.07 -23.86 2.71
N ALA A 45 14.19 -23.18 2.94
CA ALA A 45 15.51 -23.74 2.73
C ALA A 45 15.78 -24.84 3.78
N PRO A 46 16.08 -26.08 3.36
CA PRO A 46 16.32 -27.19 4.28
C PRO A 46 17.63 -27.00 5.05
N ALA A 47 17.73 -27.70 6.18
CA ALA A 47 18.99 -27.78 6.93
C ALA A 47 20.07 -28.51 6.12
N VAL A 48 21.34 -28.12 6.31
CA VAL A 48 22.50 -28.82 5.75
C VAL A 48 23.30 -29.42 6.91
N GLU A 49 22.90 -30.63 7.32
CA GLU A 49 23.40 -31.30 8.53
C GLU A 49 24.93 -31.45 8.54
N ARG A 50 25.54 -31.80 7.40
CA ARG A 50 27.00 -32.01 7.31
C ARG A 50 27.82 -30.74 7.59
N LEU A 51 27.22 -29.56 7.42
CA LEU A 51 27.84 -28.26 7.70
C LEU A 51 27.31 -27.63 9.00
N GLY A 52 26.30 -28.26 9.61
CA GLY A 52 25.59 -27.76 10.78
C GLY A 52 24.87 -26.43 10.49
N LEU A 53 24.25 -26.34 9.30
CA LEU A 53 23.42 -25.21 8.88
C LEU A 53 21.96 -25.52 9.24
N ALA A 54 21.27 -24.63 9.96
CA ALA A 54 19.86 -24.83 10.28
C ALA A 54 18.98 -24.69 9.03
N SER A 55 17.73 -25.17 9.10
CA SER A 55 16.73 -24.76 8.12
C SER A 55 16.47 -23.26 8.25
N PHE A 56 16.07 -22.63 7.15
CA PHE A 56 15.77 -21.21 7.11
C PHE A 56 14.48 -21.00 6.35
N ARG A 57 13.60 -20.15 6.88
CA ARG A 57 12.39 -19.71 6.20
C ARG A 57 12.56 -18.26 5.78
N THR A 58 12.29 -17.91 4.53
CA THR A 58 12.08 -16.50 4.14
C THR A 58 10.65 -16.11 4.45
N GLY A 59 10.48 -15.08 5.28
CA GLY A 59 9.17 -14.46 5.51
C GLY A 59 8.58 -14.73 6.90
N THR A 60 8.20 -13.65 7.55
CA THR A 60 7.23 -13.55 8.64
C THR A 60 6.66 -12.14 8.58
N GLU A 61 5.35 -12.01 8.77
CA GLU A 61 4.70 -10.72 8.69
C GLU A 61 4.87 -9.91 9.97
N ALA A 62 5.08 -8.62 9.77
CA ALA A 62 5.46 -7.67 10.81
C ALA A 62 5.00 -6.25 10.45
N LEU A 63 3.81 -6.12 9.85
CA LEU A 63 3.36 -4.86 9.23
C LEU A 63 3.07 -3.77 10.28
N HIS A 64 2.39 -4.14 11.37
CA HIS A 64 2.03 -3.25 12.48
C HIS A 64 1.94 -4.02 13.82
N GLY A 65 2.79 -5.03 13.96
CA GLY A 65 2.69 -6.08 14.97
C GLY A 65 3.19 -7.39 14.38
N VAL A 66 3.61 -8.36 15.20
CA VAL A 66 3.99 -9.69 14.70
C VAL A 66 2.73 -10.46 14.31
N SER A 67 2.60 -10.83 13.04
CA SER A 67 1.38 -11.47 12.52
C SER A 67 1.52 -12.99 12.41
N TRP A 68 0.39 -13.69 12.40
CA TRP A 68 0.27 -15.15 12.20
C TRP A 68 0.93 -16.05 13.25
N LEU A 69 1.61 -15.48 14.25
CA LEU A 69 2.27 -16.24 15.32
C LEU A 69 1.47 -16.27 16.64
N GLY A 70 0.22 -15.80 16.64
CA GLY A 70 -0.69 -15.80 17.79
C GLY A 70 -0.83 -14.42 18.44
N GLU A 71 -1.07 -14.39 19.75
CA GLU A 71 -1.17 -13.16 20.54
C GLU A 71 0.14 -12.36 20.48
N ALA A 72 0.07 -11.11 20.03
CA ALA A 72 1.17 -10.17 19.91
C ALA A 72 0.64 -8.74 20.06
N THR A 73 1.49 -7.77 20.41
CA THR A 73 1.04 -6.37 20.46
C THR A 73 0.58 -5.92 19.08
N ALA A 74 -0.63 -5.38 18.99
CA ALA A 74 -1.18 -4.80 17.77
C ALA A 74 -1.20 -3.28 17.85
N PHE A 75 -0.44 -2.65 16.96
CA PHE A 75 -0.39 -1.20 16.78
C PHE A 75 -1.46 -0.75 15.76
N PRO A 76 -1.66 0.57 15.56
CA PRO A 76 -2.48 1.04 14.46
C PRO A 76 -2.01 0.48 13.12
N GLN A 77 -2.96 0.25 12.21
CA GLN A 77 -2.65 -0.05 10.81
C GLN A 77 -1.64 0.96 10.24
N ALA A 78 -0.89 0.56 9.21
CA ALA A 78 0.18 1.38 8.64
C ALA A 78 -0.34 2.75 8.16
N VAL A 79 -1.57 2.84 7.63
CA VAL A 79 -2.20 4.12 7.30
C VAL A 79 -2.44 5.01 8.52
N GLY A 80 -2.72 4.42 9.70
CA GLY A 80 -2.82 5.12 10.98
C GLY A 80 -1.45 5.59 11.47
N LEU A 81 -0.41 4.76 11.34
CA LEU A 81 0.98 5.18 11.59
C LEU A 81 1.39 6.31 10.64
N GLY A 82 0.94 6.26 9.38
CA GLY A 82 1.05 7.34 8.40
C GLY A 82 0.40 8.63 8.90
N ALA A 83 -0.77 8.55 9.51
CA ALA A 83 -1.47 9.71 10.05
C ALA A 83 -0.74 10.41 11.21
N THR A 84 0.25 9.76 11.84
CA THR A 84 1.02 10.36 12.95
C THR A 84 2.00 11.43 12.49
N TRP A 85 2.51 11.35 11.24
CA TRP A 85 3.59 12.18 10.70
C TRP A 85 4.82 12.26 11.62
N ASP A 86 5.13 11.16 12.30
CA ASP A 86 6.15 11.08 13.34
C ASP A 86 7.12 9.92 13.06
N GLU A 87 8.31 10.24 12.57
CA GLU A 87 9.33 9.23 12.30
C GLU A 87 9.79 8.49 13.55
N ASP A 88 9.91 9.21 14.68
CA ASP A 88 10.48 8.65 15.90
C ASP A 88 9.49 7.66 16.51
N LEU A 89 8.20 8.00 16.53
CA LEU A 89 7.14 7.08 16.94
C LEU A 89 7.07 5.82 16.07
N VAL A 90 7.16 5.96 14.74
CA VAL A 90 7.13 4.81 13.82
C VAL A 90 8.38 3.94 14.00
N HIS A 91 9.54 4.54 14.28
CA HIS A 91 10.75 3.80 14.65
C HIS A 91 10.57 3.00 15.94
N GLU A 92 10.03 3.62 16.99
CA GLU A 92 9.76 2.96 18.29
C GLU A 92 8.78 1.78 18.14
N VAL A 93 7.73 1.94 17.33
CA VAL A 93 6.79 0.86 17.00
C VAL A 93 7.52 -0.31 16.33
N ALA A 94 8.32 -0.04 15.30
CA ALA A 94 9.10 -1.08 14.62
C ALA A 94 10.13 -1.77 15.52
N GLU A 95 10.73 -1.03 16.45
CA GLU A 95 11.60 -1.57 17.49
C GLU A 95 10.84 -2.57 18.37
N ALA A 96 9.65 -2.22 18.87
CA ALA A 96 8.82 -3.14 19.65
C ALA A 96 8.47 -4.40 18.85
N VAL A 97 8.05 -4.25 17.59
CA VAL A 97 7.69 -5.36 16.69
C VAL A 97 8.87 -6.31 16.48
N SER A 98 10.08 -5.79 16.24
CA SER A 98 11.27 -6.64 16.03
C SER A 98 11.78 -7.30 17.31
N VAL A 99 11.58 -6.67 18.47
CA VAL A 99 11.86 -7.29 19.78
C VAL A 99 10.91 -8.47 20.02
N GLU A 100 9.61 -8.30 19.79
CA GLU A 100 8.66 -9.41 19.88
C GLU A 100 8.96 -10.51 18.86
N LEU A 101 9.32 -10.15 17.62
CA LEU A 101 9.67 -11.13 16.60
C LEU A 101 10.88 -12.00 17.01
N ARG A 102 11.87 -11.42 17.69
CA ARG A 102 12.98 -12.18 18.30
C ARG A 102 12.50 -13.11 19.40
N ALA A 103 11.55 -12.69 20.24
CA ALA A 103 10.97 -13.56 21.25
C ALA A 103 10.24 -14.76 20.61
N PHE A 104 9.44 -14.53 19.56
CA PHE A 104 8.78 -15.58 18.79
C PHE A 104 9.77 -16.52 18.10
N HIS A 105 10.88 -15.99 17.58
CA HIS A 105 11.93 -16.77 16.93
C HIS A 105 12.57 -17.78 17.88
N TYR A 106 12.87 -17.38 19.13
CA TYR A 106 13.55 -18.25 20.10
C TYR A 106 12.61 -19.15 20.90
N HIS A 107 11.41 -18.66 21.24
CA HIS A 107 10.59 -19.27 22.29
C HIS A 107 9.28 -19.87 21.80
N ARG A 108 8.88 -19.62 20.54
CA ARG A 108 7.65 -20.17 19.98
C ARG A 108 7.95 -21.17 18.87
N PRO A 109 7.42 -22.41 18.95
CA PRO A 109 7.52 -23.35 17.84
C PRO A 109 6.73 -22.83 16.63
N THR A 110 7.15 -23.21 15.43
CA THR A 110 6.37 -22.93 14.22
C THR A 110 5.07 -23.72 14.23
N ALA A 111 4.02 -23.17 13.61
CA ALA A 111 2.70 -23.81 13.57
C ALA A 111 2.72 -25.19 12.89
N ASN A 112 3.61 -25.39 11.92
CA ASN A 112 3.81 -26.65 11.19
C ASN A 112 4.85 -27.58 11.86
N GLY A 113 5.49 -27.17 12.95
CA GLY A 113 6.52 -27.93 13.65
C GLY A 113 7.87 -28.05 12.92
N VAL A 114 8.05 -27.36 11.80
CA VAL A 114 9.28 -27.36 11.00
C VAL A 114 10.07 -26.07 11.21
N GLY A 115 11.29 -26.19 11.75
CA GLY A 115 12.24 -25.08 11.87
C GLY A 115 11.90 -24.08 12.99
N ILE A 116 12.31 -22.83 12.79
CA ILE A 116 12.09 -21.70 13.70
C ILE A 116 11.42 -20.55 12.94
N ASN A 117 10.72 -19.66 13.65
CA ASN A 117 10.05 -18.52 13.01
C ASN A 117 11.06 -17.61 12.31
N SER A 118 10.73 -17.05 11.15
CA SER A 118 11.69 -16.26 10.39
C SER A 118 11.92 -14.90 11.03
N LEU A 119 13.17 -14.41 10.95
CA LEU A 119 13.52 -13.02 11.25
C LEU A 119 13.56 -12.15 9.99
N HIS A 120 13.23 -12.72 8.82
CA HIS A 120 13.07 -12.00 7.57
C HIS A 120 11.66 -11.42 7.51
N ALA A 121 11.54 -10.16 7.90
CA ALA A 121 10.28 -9.47 8.14
C ALA A 121 9.73 -8.88 6.83
N TRP A 122 8.55 -9.33 6.40
CA TRP A 122 7.87 -8.86 5.19
C TRP A 122 7.14 -7.52 5.41
N ALA A 123 7.91 -6.53 5.87
CA ALA A 123 7.47 -5.17 6.11
C ALA A 123 8.66 -4.21 5.97
N PRO A 124 8.41 -2.91 5.68
CA PRO A 124 7.10 -2.29 5.46
C PRO A 124 6.51 -2.48 4.05
N VAL A 125 5.20 -2.23 3.92
CA VAL A 125 4.55 -1.97 2.63
C VAL A 125 4.72 -0.49 2.28
N VAL A 126 5.30 -0.21 1.12
CA VAL A 126 5.65 1.18 0.70
C VAL A 126 5.02 1.57 -0.63
N ASN A 127 4.05 0.78 -1.10
CA ASN A 127 3.18 1.20 -2.20
C ASN A 127 2.40 2.46 -1.77
N LEU A 128 2.27 3.38 -2.71
CA LEU A 128 1.62 4.67 -2.47
C LEU A 128 0.11 4.51 -2.54
N LEU A 129 -0.62 5.16 -1.63
CA LEU A 129 -2.08 5.11 -1.55
C LEU A 129 -2.74 5.95 -2.66
N ARG A 130 -2.51 5.57 -3.92
CA ARG A 130 -2.91 6.35 -5.10
C ARG A 130 -4.43 6.36 -5.28
N ASP A 131 -5.05 5.19 -5.19
CA ASP A 131 -6.49 5.00 -5.38
C ASP A 131 -7.14 4.62 -4.03
N PRO A 132 -8.11 5.41 -3.51
CA PRO A 132 -8.75 5.13 -2.21
C PRO A 132 -9.61 3.85 -2.19
N ARG A 133 -9.80 3.22 -3.36
CA ARG A 133 -10.52 1.95 -3.50
C ARG A 133 -9.64 0.72 -3.38
N TRP A 134 -8.31 0.87 -3.39
CA TRP A 134 -7.40 -0.26 -3.31
C TRP A 134 -7.67 -1.09 -2.05
N GLY A 135 -7.88 -2.40 -2.21
CA GLY A 135 -8.27 -3.30 -1.13
C GLY A 135 -7.26 -3.39 0.02
N ARG A 136 -5.98 -3.07 -0.23
CA ARG A 136 -4.89 -3.11 0.78
C ARG A 136 -4.44 -1.72 1.23
N ASN A 137 -5.28 -0.71 1.08
CA ASN A 137 -4.96 0.67 1.44
C ASN A 137 -4.51 0.82 2.90
N GLU A 138 -4.99 -0.02 3.82
CA GLU A 138 -4.59 -0.05 5.22
C GLU A 138 -3.10 -0.35 5.44
N GLU A 139 -2.46 -0.99 4.46
CA GLU A 139 -1.08 -1.44 4.57
C GLU A 139 -0.07 -0.37 4.17
N GLY A 140 -0.45 0.61 3.36
CA GLY A 140 0.44 1.69 2.97
C GLY A 140 0.41 2.87 3.96
N TYR A 141 1.46 3.68 3.95
CA TYR A 141 1.56 4.85 4.83
C TYR A 141 0.86 6.09 4.27
N SER A 142 0.97 6.36 2.97
CA SER A 142 0.55 7.63 2.37
C SER A 142 0.47 7.60 0.85
N GLU A 143 -0.29 8.53 0.26
CA GLU A 143 -0.26 8.81 -1.18
C GLU A 143 1.00 9.58 -1.63
N ASP A 144 1.81 10.10 -0.70
CA ASP A 144 2.98 10.92 -1.00
C ASP A 144 4.33 10.15 -0.92
N PRO A 145 5.18 10.21 -1.96
CA PRO A 145 6.48 9.52 -1.97
C PRO A 145 7.44 9.94 -0.84
N VAL A 146 7.51 11.22 -0.48
CA VAL A 146 8.44 11.70 0.56
C VAL A 146 7.96 11.22 1.92
N HIS A 147 6.66 11.34 2.18
CA HIS A 147 6.06 10.89 3.43
C HIS A 147 6.24 9.38 3.63
N THR A 148 5.84 8.58 2.64
CA THR A 148 6.01 7.12 2.66
C THR A 148 7.48 6.72 2.82
N ALA A 149 8.42 7.36 2.11
CA ALA A 149 9.83 7.02 2.20
C ALA A 149 10.44 7.34 3.58
N ARG A 150 10.03 8.45 4.23
CA ARG A 150 10.53 8.82 5.57
C ARG A 150 10.05 7.84 6.64
N LEU A 151 8.74 7.54 6.66
CA LEU A 151 8.18 6.59 7.61
C LEU A 151 8.66 5.15 7.34
N GLY A 152 8.73 4.73 6.07
CA GLY A 152 9.28 3.43 5.71
C GLY A 152 10.76 3.26 6.07
N THR A 153 11.55 4.35 6.00
CA THR A 153 12.95 4.35 6.50
C THR A 153 13.00 4.21 8.02
N ALA A 154 12.15 4.93 8.74
CA ALA A 154 12.06 4.83 10.20
C ALA A 154 11.66 3.41 10.64
N TYR A 155 10.64 2.84 10.01
CA TYR A 155 10.17 1.48 10.29
C TYR A 155 11.26 0.43 10.00
N GLY A 156 11.91 0.51 8.82
CA GLY A 156 12.99 -0.41 8.46
C GLY A 156 14.18 -0.36 9.42
N ARG A 157 14.54 0.83 9.93
CA ARG A 157 15.59 0.99 10.95
C ARG A 157 15.19 0.40 12.29
N GLY A 158 13.98 0.68 12.77
CA GLY A 158 13.49 0.12 14.03
C GLY A 158 13.43 -1.40 14.00
N LEU A 159 13.06 -1.99 12.85
CA LEU A 159 13.12 -3.44 12.65
C LEU A 159 14.56 -3.99 12.64
N SER A 160 15.49 -3.28 12.00
CA SER A 160 16.88 -3.72 11.84
C SER A 160 17.69 -3.62 13.13
N GLY A 161 17.38 -2.64 13.99
CA GLY A 161 18.20 -2.27 15.13
C GLY A 161 19.53 -1.61 14.76
N ASP A 162 20.23 -1.06 15.76
CA ASP A 162 21.42 -0.21 15.55
C ASP A 162 22.76 -0.96 15.57
N HIS A 163 22.75 -2.27 15.83
CA HIS A 163 24.01 -3.00 15.94
C HIS A 163 24.72 -3.05 14.57
N PRO A 164 26.01 -2.68 14.46
CA PRO A 164 26.68 -2.41 13.19
C PRO A 164 26.88 -3.66 12.30
N THR A 165 26.80 -4.85 12.89
CA THR A 165 26.97 -6.14 12.18
C THR A 165 25.68 -6.96 12.16
N TYR A 166 25.14 -7.24 13.36
CA TYR A 166 23.94 -8.05 13.55
C TYR A 166 22.63 -7.27 13.47
N LEU A 167 21.69 -7.80 12.71
CA LEU A 167 20.32 -7.32 12.55
C LEU A 167 19.42 -7.91 13.63
N ARG A 168 18.52 -7.11 14.19
CA ARG A 168 17.45 -7.61 15.06
C ARG A 168 16.41 -8.37 14.23
N ALA A 169 15.90 -7.76 13.17
CA ALA A 169 15.17 -8.43 12.10
C ALA A 169 15.69 -7.93 10.74
N ALA A 170 15.39 -8.63 9.66
CA ALA A 170 15.79 -8.30 8.30
C ALA A 170 14.57 -7.76 7.52
N PRO A 171 14.40 -6.43 7.37
CA PRO A 171 13.22 -5.84 6.72
C PRO A 171 13.22 -6.03 5.21
N VAL A 172 12.03 -6.20 4.65
CA VAL A 172 11.79 -6.49 3.23
C VAL A 172 10.68 -5.59 2.74
N LEU A 173 11.03 -4.68 1.83
CA LEU A 173 10.06 -3.76 1.24
C LEU A 173 9.11 -4.52 0.32
N LYS A 174 7.82 -4.20 0.36
CA LYS A 174 6.87 -4.77 -0.58
C LYS A 174 5.84 -3.73 -1.05
N HIS A 175 5.26 -3.86 -2.24
CA HIS A 175 5.53 -4.83 -3.29
C HIS A 175 6.13 -4.08 -4.49
N PHE A 176 7.29 -4.53 -4.97
CA PHE A 176 8.03 -3.87 -6.04
C PHE A 176 7.55 -4.38 -7.42
N LEU A 177 6.79 -3.60 -8.18
CA LEU A 177 6.37 -2.23 -7.94
C LEU A 177 5.00 -1.90 -8.53
N ALA A 178 4.51 -0.69 -8.22
CA ALA A 178 3.26 -0.12 -8.77
C ALA A 178 2.06 -1.04 -8.60
N TYR A 179 1.92 -1.57 -7.39
CA TYR A 179 0.90 -2.53 -7.00
C TYR A 179 -0.13 -1.84 -6.10
N ASN A 180 -1.29 -1.56 -6.68
CA ASN A 180 -2.37 -0.77 -6.07
C ASN A 180 -3.75 -1.17 -6.63
N ASN A 181 -3.89 -2.46 -6.96
CA ASN A 181 -5.14 -3.12 -7.32
C ASN A 181 -5.07 -4.60 -6.91
N GLU A 182 -6.16 -5.12 -6.37
CA GLU A 182 -6.31 -6.50 -5.96
C GLU A 182 -7.07 -7.34 -6.98
N ASP A 183 -8.07 -6.74 -7.63
CA ASP A 183 -8.85 -7.42 -8.66
C ASP A 183 -7.94 -7.75 -9.85
N ASP A 184 -7.94 -9.03 -10.25
CA ASP A 184 -7.10 -9.56 -11.33
C ASP A 184 -5.61 -9.17 -11.20
N ARG A 185 -5.11 -8.99 -9.98
CA ARG A 185 -3.75 -8.49 -9.68
C ARG A 185 -2.60 -9.23 -10.36
N CYS A 186 -2.78 -10.51 -10.68
CA CYS A 186 -1.75 -11.33 -11.33
C CYS A 186 -1.69 -11.14 -12.84
N VAL A 187 -2.72 -10.57 -13.47
CA VAL A 187 -2.83 -10.48 -14.95
C VAL A 187 -3.03 -9.06 -15.46
N THR A 188 -3.25 -8.11 -14.55
CA THR A 188 -3.37 -6.68 -14.85
C THR A 188 -2.00 -6.02 -15.00
N SER A 189 -1.96 -4.94 -15.79
CA SER A 189 -0.73 -4.19 -16.04
C SER A 189 -0.88 -2.73 -15.62
N SER A 190 0.00 -2.28 -14.74
CA SER A 190 0.16 -0.89 -14.35
C SER A 190 0.90 -0.12 -15.45
N GLY A 191 0.19 0.79 -16.11
CA GLY A 191 0.75 1.65 -17.18
C GLY A 191 1.46 2.87 -16.60
N LEU A 192 2.79 2.86 -16.63
CA LEU A 192 3.63 3.90 -16.03
C LEU A 192 4.53 4.54 -17.09
N ARG A 193 4.22 5.78 -17.47
CA ARG A 193 5.17 6.57 -18.26
C ARG A 193 6.46 6.81 -17.46
N PRO A 194 7.64 6.94 -18.10
CA PRO A 194 8.92 7.01 -17.40
C PRO A 194 8.97 8.07 -16.31
N ARG A 195 8.30 9.21 -16.53
CA ARG A 195 8.20 10.28 -15.54
C ARG A 195 7.49 9.84 -14.26
N VAL A 196 6.35 9.15 -14.37
CA VAL A 196 5.59 8.66 -13.21
C VAL A 196 6.38 7.57 -12.49
N LEU A 197 6.94 6.62 -13.24
CA LEU A 197 7.79 5.57 -12.69
C LEU A 197 8.90 6.15 -11.79
N GLN A 198 9.58 7.19 -12.27
CA GLN A 198 10.74 7.78 -11.58
C GLN A 198 10.34 8.76 -10.47
N GLU A 199 9.35 9.63 -10.71
CA GLU A 199 8.94 10.68 -9.75
C GLU A 199 8.01 10.20 -8.65
N TYR A 200 7.28 9.09 -8.85
CA TYR A 200 6.25 8.62 -7.95
C TYR A 200 6.58 7.23 -7.39
N ASP A 201 6.49 6.16 -8.19
CA ASP A 201 6.63 4.79 -7.71
C ASP A 201 8.04 4.48 -7.16
N LEU A 202 9.09 4.69 -7.96
CA LEU A 202 10.47 4.43 -7.52
C LEU A 202 10.92 5.40 -6.41
N ALA A 203 10.30 6.58 -6.32
CA ALA A 203 10.62 7.58 -5.32
C ALA A 203 10.27 7.14 -3.89
N ALA A 204 9.28 6.25 -3.72
CA ALA A 204 8.93 5.68 -2.41
C ALA A 204 9.97 4.64 -1.94
N PHE A 205 10.55 3.86 -2.86
CA PHE A 205 11.51 2.79 -2.53
C PHE A 205 12.95 3.30 -2.38
N ARG A 206 13.38 4.20 -3.28
CA ARG A 206 14.78 4.57 -3.45
C ARG A 206 15.45 5.07 -2.17
N PRO A 207 14.87 6.01 -1.38
CA PRO A 207 15.51 6.52 -0.17
C PRO A 207 15.71 5.42 0.88
N ILE A 208 14.73 4.52 1.01
CA ILE A 208 14.76 3.44 2.00
C ILE A 208 15.90 2.46 1.68
N VAL A 209 15.96 1.99 0.43
CA VAL A 209 17.00 1.07 -0.05
C VAL A 209 18.39 1.72 0.02
N ALA A 210 18.53 2.95 -0.47
CA ALA A 210 19.83 3.65 -0.48
C ALA A 210 20.37 3.96 0.92
N SER A 211 19.49 4.06 1.92
CA SER A 211 19.87 4.28 3.32
C SER A 211 20.31 3.02 4.07
N GLY A 212 20.07 1.83 3.51
CA GLY A 212 20.31 0.54 4.17
C GLY A 212 19.25 0.14 5.20
N ALA A 213 18.13 0.86 5.29
CA ALA A 213 17.00 0.52 6.15
C ALA A 213 16.24 -0.75 5.71
N ALA A 214 16.45 -1.19 4.47
CA ALA A 214 15.91 -2.44 3.95
C ALA A 214 17.03 -3.44 3.66
N THR A 215 16.77 -4.70 3.94
CA THR A 215 17.67 -5.82 3.62
C THR A 215 17.21 -6.62 2.42
N GLY A 216 15.93 -6.46 2.04
CA GLY A 216 15.32 -7.13 0.90
C GLY A 216 14.21 -6.31 0.26
N ALA A 217 13.70 -6.83 -0.85
CA ALA A 217 12.46 -6.38 -1.47
C ALA A 217 11.67 -7.58 -2.01
N MET A 218 10.35 -7.49 -2.04
CA MET A 218 9.44 -8.48 -2.60
C MET A 218 8.92 -7.97 -3.94
N ALA A 219 9.08 -8.75 -5.01
CA ALA A 219 8.52 -8.43 -6.32
C ALA A 219 6.98 -8.60 -6.31
N ALA A 220 6.25 -7.68 -6.93
CA ALA A 220 4.78 -7.67 -6.95
C ALA A 220 4.17 -8.67 -7.95
N TYR A 221 2.89 -8.99 -7.78
CA TYR A 221 2.14 -9.87 -8.70
C TYR A 221 1.97 -9.30 -10.11
N ASN A 222 1.69 -8.00 -10.21
CA ASN A 222 1.22 -7.37 -11.44
C ASN A 222 2.33 -7.24 -12.50
N LEU A 223 1.88 -6.88 -13.70
CA LEU A 223 2.74 -6.42 -14.77
C LEU A 223 2.93 -4.89 -14.65
N VAL A 224 4.08 -4.40 -15.08
CA VAL A 224 4.35 -2.97 -15.31
C VAL A 224 4.72 -2.79 -16.76
N ASN A 225 4.01 -1.92 -17.48
CA ASN A 225 4.18 -1.71 -18.91
C ASN A 225 4.20 -3.04 -19.68
N GLY A 226 3.29 -3.97 -19.36
CA GLY A 226 3.17 -5.28 -20.01
C GLY A 226 4.25 -6.30 -19.66
N ARG A 227 5.11 -6.05 -18.67
CA ARG A 227 6.12 -6.99 -18.18
C ARG A 227 5.85 -7.41 -16.73
N PRO A 228 5.81 -8.72 -16.40
CA PRO A 228 5.68 -9.17 -15.01
C PRO A 228 6.82 -8.65 -14.13
N CYS A 229 6.51 -8.19 -12.91
CA CYS A 229 7.52 -7.63 -12.01
C CYS A 229 8.62 -8.66 -11.65
N HIS A 230 8.30 -9.95 -11.64
CA HIS A 230 9.22 -11.06 -11.40
C HIS A 230 10.33 -11.21 -12.44
N VAL A 231 10.17 -10.63 -13.63
CA VAL A 231 11.21 -10.59 -14.68
C VAL A 231 11.63 -9.17 -15.03
N SER A 232 11.34 -8.21 -14.14
CA SER A 232 11.67 -6.81 -14.33
C SER A 232 13.18 -6.57 -14.21
N PRO A 233 13.82 -5.88 -15.18
CA PRO A 233 15.23 -5.49 -15.05
C PRO A 233 15.46 -4.49 -13.92
N LEU A 234 14.41 -3.81 -13.43
CA LEU A 234 14.51 -2.81 -12.36
C LEU A 234 15.01 -3.40 -11.03
N LEU A 235 14.87 -4.73 -10.82
CA LEU A 235 15.44 -5.41 -9.66
C LEU A 235 16.97 -5.24 -9.61
N GLU A 236 17.65 -5.34 -10.75
CA GLU A 236 19.11 -5.18 -10.86
C GLU A 236 19.51 -3.74 -11.17
N THR A 237 18.80 -3.06 -12.08
CA THR A 237 19.19 -1.72 -12.53
C THR A 237 18.88 -0.63 -11.52
N GLU A 238 17.82 -0.79 -10.72
CA GLU A 238 17.41 0.19 -9.70
C GLU A 238 17.73 -0.32 -8.28
N LEU A 239 16.97 -1.28 -7.75
CA LEU A 239 17.06 -1.69 -6.34
C LEU A 239 18.50 -2.00 -5.91
N ARG A 240 19.18 -2.88 -6.65
CA ARG A 240 20.57 -3.26 -6.32
C ARG A 240 21.57 -2.15 -6.59
N THR A 241 21.34 -1.29 -7.57
CA THR A 241 22.18 -0.10 -7.78
C THR A 241 22.09 0.84 -6.58
N TRP A 242 20.89 1.08 -6.05
CA TRP A 242 20.69 1.92 -4.87
C TRP A 242 21.31 1.31 -3.62
N ALA A 243 21.23 -0.02 -3.45
CA ALA A 243 21.81 -0.71 -2.30
C ALA A 243 23.35 -0.67 -2.25
N ARG A 244 24.06 -0.36 -3.35
CA ARG A 244 25.54 -0.38 -3.39
C ARG A 244 26.20 0.53 -2.34
N THR A 245 25.55 1.64 -1.98
CA THR A 245 26.06 2.59 -0.97
C THR A 245 26.09 2.00 0.44
N THR A 246 25.32 0.93 0.69
CA THR A 246 25.19 0.27 1.99
C THR A 246 26.32 -0.71 2.27
N GLY A 247 27.04 -1.16 1.24
CA GLY A 247 28.05 -2.23 1.34
C GLY A 247 27.47 -3.65 1.48
N HIS A 248 26.15 -3.81 1.40
CA HIS A 248 25.47 -5.10 1.45
C HIS A 248 24.64 -5.32 0.17
N GLU A 249 24.50 -6.58 -0.26
CA GLU A 249 23.56 -6.90 -1.32
C GLU A 249 22.12 -6.98 -0.78
N LEU A 250 21.17 -6.48 -1.55
CA LEU A 250 19.74 -6.62 -1.26
C LEU A 250 19.29 -8.06 -1.53
N PHE A 251 18.44 -8.65 -0.70
CA PHE A 251 17.92 -10.01 -0.92
C PHE A 251 16.48 -9.95 -1.43
N VAL A 252 16.26 -10.31 -2.70
CA VAL A 252 14.97 -10.15 -3.37
C VAL A 252 14.17 -11.46 -3.33
N VAL A 253 12.92 -11.38 -2.92
CA VAL A 253 12.00 -12.52 -2.85
C VAL A 253 10.82 -12.34 -3.81
N SER A 254 10.21 -13.43 -4.25
CA SER A 254 8.90 -13.34 -4.92
C SER A 254 7.77 -13.16 -3.90
N ASP A 255 6.65 -12.60 -4.35
CA ASP A 255 5.37 -12.77 -3.67
C ASP A 255 4.92 -14.25 -3.70
N GLU A 256 3.96 -14.60 -2.86
CA GLU A 256 3.47 -15.98 -2.69
C GLU A 256 2.83 -16.51 -3.98
N GLN A 257 3.29 -17.67 -4.46
CA GLN A 257 2.86 -18.34 -5.69
C GLN A 257 3.10 -17.58 -7.01
N ALA A 258 3.57 -16.34 -6.95
CA ALA A 258 3.74 -15.50 -8.13
C ALA A 258 4.73 -16.04 -9.19
N PRO A 259 5.80 -16.79 -8.88
CA PRO A 259 6.66 -17.37 -9.91
C PRO A 259 5.96 -18.39 -10.84
N SER A 260 4.91 -19.07 -10.35
CA SER A 260 4.09 -19.97 -11.16
C SER A 260 3.15 -19.21 -12.11
N ASN A 261 2.70 -18.01 -11.71
CA ASN A 261 1.81 -17.17 -12.53
C ASN A 261 2.41 -16.81 -13.89
N LEU A 262 3.74 -16.69 -13.99
CA LEU A 262 4.48 -16.44 -15.24
C LEU A 262 4.11 -17.41 -16.38
N VAL A 263 3.61 -18.60 -16.05
CA VAL A 263 3.14 -19.62 -17.00
C VAL A 263 1.63 -19.82 -16.91
N GLU A 264 1.12 -20.00 -15.69
CA GLU A 264 -0.25 -20.47 -15.45
C GLU A 264 -1.32 -19.40 -15.68
N MET A 265 -1.06 -18.17 -15.22
CA MET A 265 -2.05 -17.08 -15.23
C MET A 265 -1.70 -15.99 -16.25
N GLU A 266 -0.43 -15.58 -16.27
CA GLU A 266 0.07 -14.49 -17.13
C GLU A 266 0.37 -14.95 -18.56
N HIS A 267 0.60 -16.26 -18.74
CA HIS A 267 0.98 -16.86 -20.02
C HIS A 267 2.17 -16.15 -20.69
N TYR A 268 3.09 -15.62 -19.89
CA TYR A 268 4.24 -14.86 -20.38
C TYR A 268 5.36 -15.77 -20.92
N PHE A 269 5.51 -16.94 -20.29
CA PHE A 269 6.36 -18.05 -20.69
C PHE A 269 5.56 -19.32 -21.00
N GLU A 270 6.11 -20.17 -21.86
CA GLU A 270 5.48 -21.44 -22.26
C GLU A 270 5.68 -22.57 -21.22
N ASP A 271 6.74 -22.47 -20.41
CA ASP A 271 7.10 -23.50 -19.44
C ASP A 271 7.79 -22.93 -18.19
N HIS A 272 7.71 -23.66 -17.08
CA HIS A 272 8.19 -23.20 -15.78
C HIS A 272 9.71 -23.14 -15.65
N ALA A 273 10.47 -24.01 -16.33
CA ALA A 273 11.92 -23.94 -16.26
C ALA A 273 12.44 -22.66 -16.94
N ALA A 274 11.83 -22.26 -18.06
CA ALA A 274 12.12 -20.98 -18.70
C ALA A 274 11.71 -19.78 -17.85
N SER A 275 10.54 -19.83 -17.18
CA SER A 275 10.09 -18.73 -16.31
C SER A 275 10.98 -18.57 -15.07
N HIS A 276 11.35 -19.66 -14.41
CA HIS A 276 12.20 -19.63 -13.21
C HIS A 276 13.63 -19.22 -13.55
N ALA A 277 14.16 -19.65 -14.70
CA ALA A 277 15.42 -19.17 -15.23
C ALA A 277 15.42 -17.66 -15.43
N ALA A 278 14.35 -17.13 -16.04
CA ALA A 278 14.22 -15.70 -16.30
C ALA A 278 14.07 -14.89 -14.99
N ALA A 279 13.29 -15.38 -14.03
CA ALA A 279 13.11 -14.74 -12.72
C ALA A 279 14.43 -14.68 -11.93
N LEU A 280 15.17 -15.79 -11.87
CA LEU A 280 16.49 -15.85 -11.22
C LEU A 280 17.49 -14.88 -11.88
N LYS A 281 17.48 -14.80 -13.21
CA LYS A 281 18.34 -13.87 -13.96
C LYS A 281 17.94 -12.41 -13.80
N ALA A 282 16.64 -12.13 -13.68
CA ALA A 282 16.13 -10.79 -13.44
C ALA A 282 16.47 -10.30 -12.03
N GLY A 283 16.63 -11.21 -11.06
CA GLY A 283 17.17 -10.90 -9.74
C GLY A 283 16.39 -11.46 -8.56
N ILE A 284 15.42 -12.36 -8.78
CA ILE A 284 14.73 -13.10 -7.70
C ILE A 284 15.73 -14.08 -7.06
N ASP A 285 15.97 -13.95 -5.75
CA ASP A 285 16.90 -14.80 -5.00
C ASP A 285 16.16 -15.90 -4.19
N SER A 286 14.92 -15.66 -3.77
CA SER A 286 14.06 -16.65 -3.08
C SER A 286 12.68 -16.75 -3.74
N PHE A 287 12.27 -17.98 -4.05
CA PHE A 287 10.98 -18.31 -4.62
C PHE A 287 10.00 -18.72 -3.50
N THR A 288 9.01 -17.86 -3.26
CA THR A 288 7.89 -18.06 -2.34
C THR A 288 6.76 -18.79 -3.06
N GLN A 289 6.74 -20.11 -3.01
CA GLN A 289 5.70 -20.94 -3.62
C GLN A 289 5.67 -22.32 -2.97
N ASP A 290 4.62 -23.09 -3.22
CA ASP A 290 4.49 -24.50 -2.82
C ASP A 290 4.69 -24.80 -1.31
N ARG A 291 4.63 -23.76 -0.46
CA ARG A 291 4.82 -23.82 0.99
C ARG A 291 6.09 -24.64 1.33
N GLU A 292 5.99 -25.63 2.20
CA GLU A 292 7.13 -26.44 2.66
C GLU A 292 7.70 -27.39 1.59
N ASP A 293 7.01 -27.62 0.48
CA ASP A 293 7.47 -28.53 -0.58
C ASP A 293 8.46 -27.83 -1.53
N SER A 294 9.75 -27.93 -1.21
CA SER A 294 10.81 -27.39 -2.06
C SER A 294 11.04 -28.17 -3.36
N SER A 295 10.45 -29.37 -3.52
CA SER A 295 10.79 -30.27 -4.62
C SER A 295 10.42 -29.68 -5.99
N ILE A 296 9.36 -28.88 -6.05
CA ILE A 296 8.86 -28.24 -7.27
C ILE A 296 9.82 -27.14 -7.72
N THR A 297 10.11 -26.16 -6.85
CA THR A 297 11.08 -25.08 -7.13
C THR A 297 12.44 -25.64 -7.53
N VAL A 298 12.97 -26.59 -6.75
CA VAL A 298 14.28 -27.21 -7.02
C VAL A 298 14.28 -27.95 -8.35
N GLY A 299 13.20 -28.70 -8.65
CA GLY A 299 13.04 -29.41 -9.92
C GLY A 299 13.07 -28.47 -11.12
N ARG A 300 12.30 -27.37 -11.06
CA ARG A 300 12.23 -26.35 -12.12
C ARG A 300 13.60 -25.68 -12.36
N LEU A 301 14.34 -25.35 -11.30
CA LEU A 301 15.68 -24.75 -11.41
C LEU A 301 16.73 -25.75 -11.92
N ARG A 302 16.65 -27.03 -11.53
CA ARG A 302 17.52 -28.08 -12.09
C ARG A 302 17.28 -28.28 -13.58
N GLU A 303 16.02 -28.36 -14.00
CA GLU A 303 15.68 -28.47 -15.42
C GLU A 303 16.19 -27.26 -16.21
N ALA A 304 16.07 -26.04 -15.65
CA ALA A 304 16.61 -24.84 -16.25
C ALA A 304 18.14 -24.90 -16.44
N LEU A 305 18.87 -25.45 -15.46
CA LEU A 305 20.31 -25.65 -15.55
C LEU A 305 20.69 -26.71 -16.59
N GLU A 306 19.97 -27.84 -16.63
CA GLU A 306 20.16 -28.91 -17.63
C GLU A 306 19.93 -28.39 -19.06
N ARG A 307 18.93 -27.52 -19.24
CA ARG A 307 18.61 -26.82 -20.49
C ARG A 307 19.53 -25.64 -20.79
N ARG A 308 20.49 -25.32 -19.91
CA ARG A 308 21.45 -24.19 -20.00
C ARG A 308 20.76 -22.83 -20.09
N LEU A 309 19.59 -22.69 -19.49
CA LEU A 309 18.87 -21.42 -19.38
C LEU A 309 19.43 -20.56 -18.25
N ILE A 310 20.08 -21.18 -17.27
CA ILE A 310 20.89 -20.58 -16.20
C ILE A 310 22.21 -21.37 -16.08
N ASP A 311 23.16 -20.83 -15.33
CA ASP A 311 24.39 -21.53 -14.95
C ASP A 311 24.59 -21.54 -13.42
N GLU A 312 25.67 -22.18 -12.95
CA GLU A 312 26.00 -22.23 -11.52
C GLU A 312 26.28 -20.83 -10.94
N ALA A 313 26.73 -19.86 -11.75
CA ALA A 313 27.01 -18.51 -11.26
C ALA A 313 25.71 -17.74 -10.96
N ASP A 314 24.63 -17.98 -11.71
CA ASP A 314 23.30 -17.46 -11.39
C ASP A 314 22.79 -17.99 -10.04
N ILE A 315 22.95 -19.29 -9.78
CA ILE A 315 22.57 -19.94 -8.51
C ILE A 315 23.44 -19.42 -7.35
N ASP A 316 24.75 -19.36 -7.54
CA ASP A 316 25.71 -18.93 -6.53
C ASP A 316 25.51 -17.47 -6.12
N ARG A 317 25.05 -16.62 -7.05
CA ARG A 317 24.71 -15.22 -6.78
C ARG A 317 23.52 -15.11 -5.82
N ALA A 318 22.42 -15.82 -6.09
CA ALA A 318 21.25 -15.85 -5.20
C ALA A 318 21.57 -16.48 -3.84
N ALA A 319 22.27 -17.62 -3.83
CA ALA A 319 22.68 -18.30 -2.61
C ALA A 319 23.62 -17.45 -1.74
N ARG A 320 24.53 -16.67 -2.33
CA ARG A 320 25.40 -15.72 -1.61
C ARG A 320 24.56 -14.70 -0.82
N ARG A 321 23.55 -14.10 -1.45
CA ARG A 321 22.68 -13.07 -0.83
C ARG A 321 21.86 -13.63 0.31
N HIS A 322 21.29 -14.82 0.11
CA HIS A 322 20.62 -15.58 1.15
C HIS A 322 21.53 -15.82 2.38
N LEU A 323 22.76 -16.27 2.14
CA LEU A 323 23.73 -16.50 3.23
C LEU A 323 24.16 -15.20 3.92
N GLN A 324 24.37 -14.11 3.19
CA GLN A 324 24.73 -12.80 3.78
C GLN A 324 23.70 -12.34 4.81
N VAL A 325 22.40 -12.47 4.52
CA VAL A 325 21.32 -12.14 5.47
C VAL A 325 21.42 -13.02 6.73
N ARG A 326 21.63 -14.34 6.57
CA ARG A 326 21.75 -15.28 7.70
C ARG A 326 22.96 -14.98 8.61
N PHE A 327 24.10 -14.58 8.04
CA PHE A 327 25.24 -14.10 8.83
C PHE A 327 24.89 -12.85 9.64
N ARG A 328 24.20 -11.89 9.02
CA ARG A 328 23.77 -10.66 9.70
C ARG A 328 22.67 -10.92 10.72
N LEU A 329 21.87 -11.97 10.59
CA LEU A 329 20.89 -12.35 11.62
C LEU A 329 21.51 -13.05 12.85
N GLY A 330 22.82 -13.32 12.84
CA GLY A 330 23.54 -13.87 13.98
C GLY A 330 23.60 -15.40 14.05
N GLU A 331 23.03 -16.11 13.07
CA GLU A 331 22.93 -17.58 13.09
C GLU A 331 24.28 -18.29 13.32
N PHE A 332 25.35 -17.75 12.72
CA PHE A 332 26.68 -18.35 12.77
C PHE A 332 27.54 -17.87 13.95
N ASP A 333 27.08 -16.85 14.68
CA ASP A 333 27.77 -16.22 15.80
C ASP A 333 26.84 -16.02 17.01
N PRO A 334 26.18 -17.08 17.52
CA PRO A 334 25.17 -16.94 18.57
C PRO A 334 25.69 -16.30 19.86
N ASP A 335 26.98 -16.49 20.17
CA ASP A 335 27.63 -15.86 21.34
C ASP A 335 27.87 -14.35 21.18
N LEU A 336 27.76 -13.82 19.95
CA LEU A 336 27.96 -12.41 19.62
C LEU A 336 26.66 -11.70 19.22
N ASP A 337 25.56 -12.43 19.02
CA ASP A 337 24.25 -11.88 18.72
C ASP A 337 23.73 -11.10 19.95
N PRO A 338 23.61 -9.77 19.89
CA PRO A 338 23.19 -8.95 21.03
C PRO A 338 21.71 -9.19 21.39
N TYR A 339 20.94 -9.84 20.53
CA TYR A 339 19.51 -10.06 20.70
C TYR A 339 19.16 -11.47 21.20
N ALA A 340 20.15 -12.36 21.33
CA ALA A 340 19.94 -13.76 21.74
C ALA A 340 19.33 -13.95 23.14
N GLY A 341 19.39 -12.91 23.99
CA GLY A 341 18.86 -12.92 25.34
C GLY A 341 17.40 -12.49 25.48
N ILE A 342 16.72 -12.09 24.40
CA ILE A 342 15.32 -11.64 24.45
C ILE A 342 14.41 -12.80 24.85
N GLY A 343 13.69 -12.65 25.95
CA GLY A 343 12.75 -13.64 26.49
C GLY A 343 11.30 -13.45 26.01
N PRO A 344 10.40 -14.42 26.27
CA PRO A 344 8.99 -14.34 25.88
C PRO A 344 8.19 -13.26 26.62
N GLU A 345 8.69 -12.75 27.75
CA GLU A 345 8.05 -11.72 28.58
C GLU A 345 7.92 -10.34 27.92
N VAL A 346 8.60 -10.13 26.78
CA VAL A 346 8.53 -8.87 26.01
C VAL A 346 7.27 -8.79 25.15
N VAL A 347 6.62 -9.92 24.87
CA VAL A 347 5.39 -9.94 24.05
C VAL A 347 4.26 -9.33 24.86
N ASP A 348 3.65 -8.27 24.31
CA ASP A 348 2.56 -7.54 24.97
C ASP A 348 2.94 -7.03 26.37
N CYS A 349 4.20 -6.62 26.55
CA CYS A 349 4.67 -6.04 27.80
C CYS A 349 4.04 -4.67 28.08
N PRO A 350 4.02 -4.19 29.35
CA PRO A 350 3.43 -2.89 29.69
C PRO A 350 3.96 -1.72 28.85
N GLU A 351 5.23 -1.75 28.49
CA GLU A 351 5.86 -0.72 27.66
C GLU A 351 5.30 -0.72 26.23
N HIS A 352 5.11 -1.90 25.62
CA HIS A 352 4.52 -2.03 24.29
C HIS A 352 3.03 -1.67 24.29
N ARG A 353 2.30 -1.99 25.36
CA ARG A 353 0.91 -1.56 25.55
C ARG A 353 0.78 -0.04 25.62
N ALA A 354 1.65 0.61 26.41
CA ALA A 354 1.70 2.06 26.49
C ALA A 354 2.05 2.70 25.15
N LEU A 355 2.97 2.08 24.40
CA LEU A 355 3.31 2.50 23.04
C LEU A 355 2.13 2.33 22.07
N ALA A 356 1.38 1.23 22.13
CA ALA A 356 0.18 1.01 21.32
C ALA A 356 -0.89 2.06 21.59
N LEU A 357 -1.13 2.39 22.86
CA LEU A 357 -2.03 3.49 23.25
C LEU A 357 -1.55 4.83 22.67
N ARG A 358 -0.27 5.17 22.84
CA ARG A 358 0.28 6.43 22.31
C ARG A 358 0.19 6.50 20.79
N ALA A 359 0.56 5.43 20.10
CA ALA A 359 0.48 5.35 18.64
C ALA A 359 -0.96 5.54 18.14
N ALA A 360 -1.93 4.86 18.78
CA ALA A 360 -3.34 5.03 18.47
C ALA A 360 -3.80 6.47 18.74
N THR A 361 -3.46 7.06 19.90
CA THR A 361 -3.82 8.45 20.24
C THR A 361 -3.27 9.47 19.25
N GLU A 362 -2.01 9.34 18.87
CA GLU A 362 -1.36 10.26 17.94
C GLU A 362 -1.77 10.08 16.48
N SER A 363 -2.42 8.95 16.16
CA SER A 363 -3.00 8.69 14.82
C SER A 363 -4.39 9.29 14.62
N VAL A 364 -5.10 9.66 15.70
CA VAL A 364 -6.46 10.23 15.61
C VAL A 364 -6.43 11.58 14.90
N VAL A 365 -7.23 11.70 13.84
CA VAL A 365 -7.37 12.92 13.03
C VAL A 365 -8.72 13.57 13.30
N LEU A 366 -8.71 14.79 13.81
CA LEU A 366 -9.91 15.62 13.90
C LEU A 366 -10.17 16.28 12.54
N LEU A 367 -11.15 15.80 11.79
CA LEU A 367 -11.44 16.29 10.43
C LEU A 367 -12.26 17.57 10.46
N LYS A 368 -13.26 17.64 11.33
CA LYS A 368 -14.13 18.79 11.53
C LYS A 368 -14.46 18.95 13.01
N ASN A 369 -14.51 20.19 13.49
CA ASN A 369 -15.03 20.51 14.83
C ASN A 369 -15.60 21.93 14.88
N GLN A 370 -16.87 22.04 15.30
CA GLN A 370 -17.61 23.29 15.49
C GLN A 370 -17.99 23.46 16.97
N GLY A 371 -17.06 23.13 17.86
CA GLY A 371 -17.18 23.35 19.30
C GLY A 371 -17.88 22.23 20.10
N LEU A 372 -18.11 21.06 19.49
CA LEU A 372 -18.63 19.90 20.23
C LEU A 372 -17.51 19.20 21.01
N LEU A 373 -16.32 19.05 20.40
CA LEU A 373 -15.18 18.39 21.03
C LEU A 373 -14.16 19.41 21.55
N PRO A 374 -13.45 19.12 22.66
CA PRO A 374 -13.61 17.92 23.50
C PRO A 374 -14.91 17.95 24.32
N LEU A 375 -15.45 16.77 24.61
CA LEU A 375 -16.57 16.63 25.53
C LEU A 375 -16.14 17.03 26.95
N GLN A 376 -17.01 17.74 27.65
CA GLN A 376 -16.75 18.25 29.00
C GLN A 376 -17.01 17.17 30.05
N ALA A 377 -16.02 16.31 30.26
CA ALA A 377 -16.07 15.19 31.21
C ALA A 377 -16.47 15.63 32.62
N GLU A 378 -16.04 16.82 33.05
CA GLU A 378 -16.34 17.40 34.36
C GLU A 378 -17.84 17.69 34.59
N ARG A 379 -18.64 17.70 33.52
CA ARG A 379 -20.10 17.84 33.60
C ARG A 379 -20.82 16.51 33.78
N ALA A 380 -20.08 15.40 33.91
CA ALA A 380 -20.61 14.05 34.01
C ALA A 380 -21.65 13.75 32.92
N PRO A 381 -21.32 13.95 31.62
CA PRO A 381 -22.28 13.78 30.55
C PRO A 381 -22.75 12.33 30.45
N ARG A 382 -24.00 12.15 30.02
CA ARG A 382 -24.49 10.88 29.47
C ARG A 382 -24.18 10.86 27.98
N VAL A 383 -23.37 9.92 27.52
CA VAL A 383 -22.96 9.79 26.12
C VAL A 383 -23.56 8.52 25.52
N ALA A 384 -24.21 8.64 24.36
CA ALA A 384 -24.63 7.48 23.56
C ALA A 384 -23.53 7.15 22.54
N VAL A 385 -22.95 5.95 22.61
CA VAL A 385 -21.99 5.46 21.61
C VAL A 385 -22.70 4.46 20.71
N ILE A 386 -22.85 4.82 19.44
CA ILE A 386 -23.79 4.19 18.52
C ILE A 386 -23.08 3.68 17.27
N GLY A 387 -23.43 2.49 16.78
CA GLY A 387 -22.97 1.96 15.50
C GLY A 387 -22.28 0.60 15.61
N PRO A 388 -22.00 -0.07 14.47
CA PRO A 388 -21.46 -1.43 14.45
C PRO A 388 -20.06 -1.54 15.09
N LEU A 389 -19.34 -0.42 15.12
CA LEU A 389 -17.98 -0.31 15.67
C LEU A 389 -17.96 0.39 17.04
N ALA A 390 -19.13 0.59 17.67
CA ALA A 390 -19.26 1.33 18.93
C ALA A 390 -18.43 0.75 20.09
N ASP A 391 -18.24 -0.58 20.12
CA ASP A 391 -17.45 -1.25 21.17
C ASP A 391 -16.78 -2.54 20.67
N THR A 392 -16.59 -2.66 19.35
CA THR A 392 -16.01 -3.84 18.69
C THR A 392 -14.75 -3.44 17.94
N LEU A 393 -13.66 -4.20 18.13
CA LEU A 393 -12.44 -4.08 17.35
C LEU A 393 -12.28 -5.31 16.45
N TYR A 394 -11.72 -5.11 15.27
CA TYR A 394 -11.47 -6.17 14.31
C TYR A 394 -9.98 -6.33 14.02
N GLU A 395 -9.60 -7.57 13.75
CA GLU A 395 -8.30 -7.93 13.23
C GLU A 395 -8.29 -7.82 11.70
N ASP A 396 -7.21 -7.33 11.12
CA ASP A 396 -6.92 -7.45 9.68
C ASP A 396 -6.02 -8.65 9.37
N TRP A 397 -5.77 -8.91 8.09
CA TRP A 397 -5.01 -10.08 7.66
C TRP A 397 -3.56 -10.10 8.16
N TYR A 398 -2.95 -8.93 8.32
CA TYR A 398 -1.55 -8.72 8.72
C TYR A 398 -1.40 -8.28 10.17
N SER A 399 -2.40 -8.60 11.01
CA SER A 399 -2.36 -8.41 12.46
C SER A 399 -2.11 -9.73 13.21
N GLY A 400 -1.44 -9.64 14.36
CA GLY A 400 -1.45 -10.69 15.39
C GLY A 400 -2.85 -10.87 15.99
N THR A 401 -3.02 -11.87 16.86
CA THR A 401 -4.23 -11.96 17.68
C THR A 401 -4.16 -10.88 18.76
N LEU A 402 -5.23 -10.12 18.96
CA LEU A 402 -5.25 -9.07 19.99
C LEU A 402 -5.16 -9.70 21.39
N PRO A 403 -4.14 -9.42 22.22
CA PRO A 403 -3.99 -10.01 23.56
C PRO A 403 -5.12 -9.57 24.51
N TYR A 404 -5.66 -8.38 24.26
CA TYR A 404 -6.87 -7.83 24.86
C TYR A 404 -7.44 -6.77 23.92
N GLN A 405 -8.64 -6.26 24.23
CA GLN A 405 -9.30 -5.25 23.40
C GLN A 405 -9.94 -4.18 24.28
N VAL A 406 -9.70 -2.91 23.95
CA VAL A 406 -10.40 -1.77 24.53
C VAL A 406 -11.29 -1.14 23.47
N GLY A 407 -12.58 -1.51 23.46
CA GLY A 407 -13.58 -0.90 22.57
C GLY A 407 -13.88 0.56 22.93
N ILE A 408 -14.44 1.33 21.99
CA ILE A 408 -14.61 2.79 22.13
C ILE A 408 -15.56 3.15 23.28
N ALA A 409 -16.70 2.47 23.37
CA ALA A 409 -17.62 2.70 24.48
C ALA A 409 -17.02 2.26 25.82
N SER A 410 -16.23 1.17 25.83
CA SER A 410 -15.51 0.70 27.01
C SER A 410 -14.45 1.70 27.48
N GLY A 411 -13.67 2.27 26.57
CA GLY A 411 -12.70 3.33 26.87
C GLY A 411 -13.36 4.59 27.43
N LEU A 412 -14.43 5.07 26.77
CA LEU A 412 -15.20 6.22 27.26
C LEU A 412 -15.84 5.96 28.62
N ARG A 413 -16.34 4.74 28.86
CA ARG A 413 -16.94 4.36 30.14
C ARG A 413 -15.91 4.35 31.26
N ALA A 414 -14.70 3.84 30.99
CA ALA A 414 -13.61 3.87 31.95
C ALA A 414 -13.23 5.31 32.31
N ALA A 415 -13.05 6.19 31.32
CA ALA A 415 -12.66 7.57 31.54
C ALA A 415 -13.76 8.43 32.19
N LEU A 416 -15.01 8.33 31.75
CA LEU A 416 -16.13 9.13 32.30
C LEU A 416 -16.62 8.61 33.66
N GLY A 417 -16.45 7.32 33.94
CA GLY A 417 -16.93 6.69 35.17
C GLY A 417 -16.29 7.30 36.43
N GLU A 418 -15.04 7.74 36.34
CA GLU A 418 -14.35 8.42 37.46
C GLU A 418 -15.02 9.74 37.85
N GLY A 419 -15.61 10.44 36.86
CA GLY A 419 -16.33 11.70 37.03
C GLY A 419 -17.83 11.56 37.27
N GLY A 420 -18.37 10.34 37.28
CA GLY A 420 -19.80 10.06 37.42
C GLY A 420 -20.62 10.22 36.13
N GLY A 421 -19.97 10.31 34.97
CA GLY A 421 -20.65 10.26 33.67
C GLY A 421 -21.18 8.87 33.34
N ASP A 422 -22.01 8.77 32.31
CA ASP A 422 -22.63 7.50 31.88
C ASP A 422 -22.47 7.26 30.38
N VAL A 423 -22.29 5.99 29.99
CA VAL A 423 -22.10 5.59 28.60
C VAL A 423 -23.10 4.49 28.23
N VAL A 424 -24.00 4.83 27.31
CA VAL A 424 -24.95 3.88 26.70
C VAL A 424 -24.40 3.44 25.37
N THR A 425 -24.28 2.13 25.16
CA THR A 425 -23.83 1.56 23.89
C THR A 425 -25.01 0.98 23.11
N VAL A 426 -25.15 1.32 21.83
CA VAL A 426 -26.16 0.74 20.93
C VAL A 426 -25.56 0.45 19.57
N GLU A 427 -25.55 -0.80 19.13
CA GLU A 427 -24.96 -1.17 17.83
C GLU A 427 -25.73 -0.60 16.63
N GLY A 428 -27.04 -0.40 16.78
CA GLY A 428 -27.91 0.07 15.69
C GLY A 428 -28.29 -1.02 14.67
N ALA A 429 -27.88 -2.27 14.90
CA ALA A 429 -28.22 -3.42 14.07
C ALA A 429 -29.69 -3.86 14.24
N ASP A 430 -30.37 -4.14 13.13
CA ASP A 430 -31.68 -4.78 13.15
C ASP A 430 -31.57 -6.22 13.62
N ARG A 431 -32.52 -6.68 14.45
CA ARG A 431 -32.70 -8.10 14.73
C ARG A 431 -33.80 -8.66 13.85
N ILE A 432 -33.46 -9.66 13.03
CA ILE A 432 -34.42 -10.30 12.12
C ILE A 432 -34.52 -11.80 12.38
N ALA A 433 -35.65 -12.40 11.98
CA ALA A 433 -35.73 -13.83 11.70
C ALA A 433 -35.97 -14.05 10.20
N LEU A 434 -35.31 -15.06 9.64
CA LEU A 434 -35.55 -15.54 8.29
C LEU A 434 -36.33 -16.86 8.40
N ARG A 435 -37.62 -16.85 8.03
CA ARG A 435 -38.48 -18.03 8.11
C ARG A 435 -38.66 -18.66 6.74
N SER A 436 -38.29 -19.93 6.60
CA SER A 436 -38.48 -20.70 5.37
C SER A 436 -39.96 -20.73 4.99
N ARG A 437 -40.27 -20.42 3.73
CA ARG A 437 -41.62 -20.57 3.17
C ARG A 437 -41.97 -22.03 2.89
N THR A 438 -40.95 -22.88 2.71
CA THR A 438 -41.12 -24.32 2.48
C THR A 438 -41.38 -25.08 3.79
N SER A 439 -40.54 -24.93 4.81
CA SER A 439 -40.65 -25.69 6.08
C SER A 439 -41.40 -24.94 7.18
N GLY A 440 -41.45 -23.61 7.15
CA GLY A 440 -41.98 -22.77 8.23
C GLY A 440 -41.00 -22.51 9.38
N GLU A 441 -39.82 -23.15 9.35
CA GLU A 441 -38.77 -23.04 10.37
C GLU A 441 -37.88 -21.81 10.15
N ARG A 442 -37.20 -21.35 11.21
CA ARG A 442 -36.23 -20.26 11.12
C ARG A 442 -34.87 -20.78 10.64
N LEU A 443 -34.14 -19.97 9.87
CA LEU A 443 -32.76 -20.25 9.50
C LEU A 443 -31.90 -20.49 10.75
N GLY A 444 -31.38 -21.71 10.91
CA GLY A 444 -30.60 -22.09 12.10
C GLY A 444 -31.41 -22.09 13.41
N GLY A 445 -32.74 -22.02 13.36
CA GLY A 445 -33.61 -22.04 14.55
C GLY A 445 -33.61 -20.74 15.38
N THR A 446 -33.02 -19.65 14.89
CA THR A 446 -32.68 -18.46 15.69
C THR A 446 -33.06 -17.15 15.02
N ALA A 447 -32.75 -16.02 15.66
CA ALA A 447 -32.77 -14.67 15.11
C ALA A 447 -31.33 -14.16 14.94
N TYR A 448 -31.13 -13.21 14.03
CA TYR A 448 -29.81 -12.64 13.73
C TYR A 448 -29.82 -11.13 13.89
N ASP A 449 -28.78 -10.59 14.52
CA ASP A 449 -28.41 -9.18 14.40
C ASP A 449 -27.71 -9.00 13.05
N VAL A 450 -28.16 -8.01 12.27
CA VAL A 450 -27.74 -7.80 10.88
C VAL A 450 -26.89 -6.53 10.78
N CYS A 451 -25.67 -6.67 10.26
CA CYS A 451 -24.80 -5.55 9.93
C CYS A 451 -24.45 -5.59 8.44
N GLU A 452 -24.44 -4.42 7.80
CA GLU A 452 -24.12 -4.24 6.39
C GLU A 452 -22.81 -3.45 6.24
N TRP A 453 -21.98 -3.88 5.29
CA TRP A 453 -20.58 -3.47 5.17
C TRP A 453 -20.24 -2.85 3.80
N GLY A 454 -21.24 -2.43 3.02
CA GLY A 454 -21.10 -1.90 1.66
C GLY A 454 -21.77 -2.82 0.64
N ASP A 455 -22.27 -2.25 -0.45
CA ASP A 455 -22.87 -2.97 -1.59
C ASP A 455 -23.95 -4.00 -1.20
N GLY A 456 -24.60 -3.81 -0.04
CA GLY A 456 -25.62 -4.71 0.49
C GLY A 456 -25.06 -5.98 1.12
N VAL A 457 -23.74 -6.15 1.22
CA VAL A 457 -23.09 -7.31 1.84
C VAL A 457 -23.31 -7.28 3.35
N LEU A 458 -23.88 -8.37 3.86
CA LEU A 458 -24.30 -8.51 5.24
C LEU A 458 -23.49 -9.58 5.98
N THR A 459 -23.28 -9.34 7.27
CA THR A 459 -22.99 -10.38 8.25
C THR A 459 -24.22 -10.63 9.11
N LEU A 460 -24.49 -11.90 9.41
CA LEU A 460 -25.60 -12.35 10.24
C LEU A 460 -25.05 -12.95 11.53
N ARG A 461 -25.22 -12.25 12.66
CA ARG A 461 -24.71 -12.71 13.97
C ARG A 461 -25.87 -13.27 14.79
N ASP A 462 -25.74 -14.53 15.21
CA ASP A 462 -26.76 -15.19 16.01
C ASP A 462 -27.03 -14.42 17.30
N ALA A 463 -28.29 -14.07 17.53
CA ALA A 463 -28.72 -13.17 18.60
C ALA A 463 -28.53 -13.72 20.03
N GLU A 464 -28.35 -15.04 20.17
CA GLU A 464 -28.20 -15.71 21.46
C GLU A 464 -26.73 -15.99 21.81
N THR A 465 -25.94 -16.42 20.82
CA THR A 465 -24.54 -16.84 20.99
C THR A 465 -23.53 -15.80 20.54
N GLY A 466 -23.93 -14.81 19.74
CA GLY A 466 -23.02 -13.81 19.19
C GLY A 466 -22.11 -14.32 18.07
N ARG A 467 -22.34 -15.53 17.55
CA ARG A 467 -21.51 -16.13 16.50
C ARG A 467 -22.04 -15.84 15.10
N TYR A 468 -21.14 -15.64 14.15
CA TYR A 468 -21.48 -15.39 12.75
C TYR A 468 -21.99 -16.66 12.07
N LEU A 469 -23.06 -16.50 11.29
CA LEU A 469 -23.51 -17.47 10.31
C LEU A 469 -22.39 -17.67 9.28
N SER A 470 -22.02 -18.92 9.01
CA SER A 470 -20.96 -19.27 8.08
C SER A 470 -21.40 -20.42 7.20
N ARG A 471 -20.93 -20.42 5.94
CA ARG A 471 -20.87 -21.64 5.13
C ARG A 471 -19.78 -22.58 5.66
N LYS A 472 -20.09 -23.89 5.73
CA LYS A 472 -19.14 -24.97 6.02
C LYS A 472 -18.59 -25.61 4.74
N ASP A 473 -17.59 -26.47 4.90
CA ASP A 473 -16.98 -27.19 3.78
C ASP A 473 -17.98 -28.11 3.04
N ASP A 474 -19.02 -28.60 3.72
CA ASP A 474 -20.11 -29.39 3.13
C ASP A 474 -21.28 -28.53 2.58
N ASP A 475 -21.04 -27.24 2.37
CA ASP A 475 -21.99 -26.21 1.95
C ASP A 475 -23.15 -25.93 2.92
N SER A 476 -23.19 -26.57 4.09
CA SER A 476 -24.21 -26.28 5.10
C SER A 476 -23.97 -24.93 5.80
N LEU A 477 -25.04 -24.31 6.29
CA LEU A 477 -24.97 -23.07 7.05
C LEU A 477 -25.09 -23.33 8.56
N ALA A 478 -24.21 -22.72 9.35
CA ALA A 478 -24.30 -22.71 10.81
C ALA A 478 -23.69 -21.45 11.44
N ALA A 479 -24.26 -20.98 12.54
CA ALA A 479 -23.72 -19.88 13.32
C ALA A 479 -22.72 -20.38 14.36
N GLU A 480 -21.44 -20.47 13.99
CA GLU A 480 -20.39 -21.06 14.85
C GLU A 480 -19.07 -20.31 14.87
N ARG A 481 -18.93 -19.21 14.12
CA ARG A 481 -17.68 -18.46 14.01
C ARG A 481 -17.68 -17.27 14.96
N ASP A 482 -16.66 -17.18 15.80
CA ASP A 482 -16.47 -16.05 16.72
C ASP A 482 -15.85 -14.83 16.02
N VAL A 483 -14.99 -15.07 15.03
CA VAL A 483 -14.28 -14.04 14.27
C VAL A 483 -14.32 -14.33 12.77
N ILE A 484 -14.30 -13.27 11.97
CA ILE A 484 -14.18 -13.34 10.51
C ILE A 484 -12.71 -13.07 10.18
N LYS A 485 -11.89 -14.13 10.08
CA LYS A 485 -10.44 -14.04 9.77
C LYS A 485 -9.95 -15.28 9.04
N THR A 486 -10.43 -15.45 7.82
CA THR A 486 -10.04 -16.55 6.92
C THR A 486 -9.68 -16.02 5.54
N TRP A 487 -8.88 -16.79 4.79
CA TRP A 487 -8.53 -16.41 3.43
C TRP A 487 -9.79 -16.29 2.56
N PHE A 488 -10.69 -17.26 2.66
CA PHE A 488 -12.01 -17.24 2.03
C PHE A 488 -13.06 -16.88 3.07
N ILE A 489 -13.75 -15.75 2.88
CA ILE A 489 -14.79 -15.27 3.79
C ILE A 489 -16.09 -16.01 3.50
N ASN A 490 -16.53 -16.85 4.44
CA ASN A 490 -17.73 -17.68 4.30
C ASN A 490 -18.95 -17.08 5.04
N GLU A 491 -18.75 -15.96 5.74
CA GLU A 491 -19.68 -15.33 6.67
C GLU A 491 -20.46 -14.16 6.05
N THR A 492 -20.25 -13.88 4.76
CA THR A 492 -20.87 -12.79 4.03
C THR A 492 -22.02 -13.25 3.15
N PHE A 493 -23.14 -12.50 3.21
CA PHE A 493 -24.37 -12.84 2.53
C PHE A 493 -25.05 -11.62 1.90
N LEU A 494 -25.90 -11.86 0.91
CA LEU A 494 -26.84 -10.90 0.35
C LEU A 494 -28.28 -11.37 0.62
N LEU A 495 -29.15 -10.42 0.93
CA LEU A 495 -30.60 -10.62 0.96
C LEU A 495 -31.22 -9.99 -0.28
N GLU A 496 -31.43 -10.80 -1.32
CA GLU A 496 -31.97 -10.35 -2.59
C GLU A 496 -33.51 -10.40 -2.57
N PRO A 497 -34.20 -9.39 -3.15
CA PRO A 497 -35.66 -9.44 -3.26
C PRO A 497 -36.15 -10.66 -4.06
N ASP A 498 -37.28 -11.25 -3.67
CA ASP A 498 -37.90 -12.33 -4.44
C ASP A 498 -38.28 -11.82 -5.86
N PRO A 499 -37.74 -12.42 -6.94
CA PRO A 499 -38.10 -12.04 -8.31
C PRO A 499 -39.59 -12.17 -8.63
N ALA A 500 -40.34 -12.95 -7.84
CA ALA A 500 -41.80 -13.08 -7.95
C ALA A 500 -42.58 -11.87 -7.35
N GLY A 501 -41.89 -10.90 -6.73
CA GLY A 501 -42.47 -9.63 -6.30
C GLY A 501 -43.16 -9.62 -4.94
N ASN A 502 -42.86 -10.57 -4.05
CA ASN A 502 -43.39 -10.56 -2.68
C ASN A 502 -42.50 -9.71 -1.77
N ALA A 503 -43.01 -8.55 -1.33
CA ALA A 503 -42.25 -7.52 -0.63
C ALA A 503 -41.56 -7.98 0.67
N ASP A 504 -42.12 -8.97 1.38
CA ASP A 504 -41.57 -9.46 2.65
C ASP A 504 -40.74 -10.73 2.50
N THR A 505 -40.41 -11.10 1.26
CA THR A 505 -39.73 -12.36 0.93
C THR A 505 -38.40 -12.08 0.24
N VAL A 506 -37.36 -12.73 0.72
CA VAL A 506 -35.98 -12.57 0.24
C VAL A 506 -35.34 -13.92 -0.06
N LEU A 507 -34.30 -13.88 -0.88
CA LEU A 507 -33.39 -14.99 -1.13
C LEU A 507 -32.08 -14.70 -0.38
N LEU A 508 -31.49 -15.74 0.22
CA LEU A 508 -30.19 -15.64 0.89
C LEU A 508 -29.12 -16.17 -0.05
N ARG A 509 -28.19 -15.33 -0.47
CA ARG A 509 -27.05 -15.70 -1.32
C ARG A 509 -25.75 -15.57 -0.53
N ASN A 510 -24.88 -16.57 -0.57
CA ASN A 510 -23.53 -16.43 -0.03
C ASN A 510 -22.66 -15.66 -1.04
N VAL A 511 -21.90 -14.67 -0.56
CA VAL A 511 -21.11 -13.80 -1.45
C VAL A 511 -20.00 -14.60 -2.12
N PHE A 512 -19.22 -15.36 -1.34
CA PHE A 512 -18.06 -16.10 -1.86
C PHE A 512 -18.42 -17.14 -2.93
N THR A 513 -19.44 -17.98 -2.69
CA THR A 513 -19.82 -19.01 -3.68
C THR A 513 -20.72 -18.47 -4.78
N GLY A 514 -21.35 -17.31 -4.57
CA GLY A 514 -22.41 -16.79 -5.42
C GLY A 514 -23.69 -17.62 -5.44
N ARG A 515 -23.80 -18.66 -4.60
CA ARG A 515 -24.93 -19.61 -4.58
C ARG A 515 -25.97 -19.24 -3.53
N TYR A 516 -27.19 -19.68 -3.78
CA TYR A 516 -28.35 -19.43 -2.95
C TYR A 516 -28.61 -20.54 -1.94
N ALA A 517 -29.12 -20.16 -0.78
CA ALA A 517 -29.56 -21.07 0.25
C ALA A 517 -30.79 -21.88 -0.18
N VAL A 518 -30.79 -23.17 0.12
CA VAL A 518 -31.89 -24.12 -0.06
C VAL A 518 -32.13 -24.89 1.23
N VAL A 519 -33.37 -25.31 1.46
CA VAL A 519 -33.75 -26.14 2.61
C VAL A 519 -33.97 -27.57 2.13
N ASP A 520 -33.30 -28.52 2.76
CA ASP A 520 -33.60 -29.94 2.58
C ASP A 520 -34.95 -30.26 3.23
N ALA A 521 -35.90 -30.73 2.43
CA ALA A 521 -37.25 -31.03 2.90
C ALA A 521 -37.31 -32.26 3.85
N ALA A 522 -36.28 -33.10 3.87
CA ALA A 522 -36.26 -34.32 4.68
C ALA A 522 -35.81 -34.07 6.13
N ASP A 523 -34.81 -33.19 6.34
CA ASP A 523 -34.23 -32.93 7.66
C ASP A 523 -34.16 -31.44 8.05
N GLY A 524 -34.58 -30.53 7.16
CA GLY A 524 -34.59 -29.10 7.41
C GLY A 524 -33.21 -28.43 7.32
N ARG A 525 -32.16 -29.17 6.95
CA ARG A 525 -30.79 -28.62 6.83
C ARG A 525 -30.73 -27.57 5.72
N VAL A 526 -30.03 -26.48 5.98
CA VAL A 526 -29.85 -25.39 5.02
C VAL A 526 -28.47 -25.48 4.38
N THR A 527 -28.41 -25.48 3.05
CA THR A 527 -27.15 -25.48 2.29
C THR A 527 -27.14 -24.37 1.23
N VAL A 528 -25.98 -23.87 0.83
CA VAL A 528 -25.83 -22.84 -0.22
C VAL A 528 -25.41 -23.47 -1.55
N THR A 529 -26.35 -24.18 -2.17
CA THR A 529 -26.07 -25.01 -3.37
C THR A 529 -26.85 -24.58 -4.61
N ALA A 530 -27.91 -23.78 -4.49
CA ALA A 530 -28.69 -23.37 -5.66
C ALA A 530 -27.94 -22.36 -6.53
N GLU A 531 -27.85 -22.64 -7.82
CA GLU A 531 -27.15 -21.78 -8.79
C GLU A 531 -28.03 -20.65 -9.35
N THR A 532 -29.34 -20.72 -9.15
CA THR A 532 -30.29 -19.76 -9.72
C THR A 532 -31.28 -19.24 -8.66
N PRO A 533 -31.74 -17.98 -8.77
CA PRO A 533 -32.77 -17.43 -7.88
C PRO A 533 -34.06 -18.25 -7.85
N GLN A 534 -34.41 -18.92 -8.94
CA GLN A 534 -35.66 -19.69 -9.04
C GLN A 534 -35.63 -20.94 -8.16
N ALA A 535 -34.46 -21.57 -8.03
CA ALA A 535 -34.23 -22.77 -7.23
C ALA A 535 -33.97 -22.48 -5.74
N ALA A 536 -33.79 -21.21 -5.38
CA ALA A 536 -33.50 -20.78 -4.01
C ALA A 536 -34.71 -20.96 -3.07
N GLU A 537 -34.42 -21.20 -1.79
CA GLU A 537 -35.43 -21.08 -0.74
C GLU A 537 -35.90 -19.63 -0.61
N ARG A 538 -37.21 -19.47 -0.38
CA ARG A 538 -37.83 -18.18 -0.09
C ARG A 538 -37.91 -17.99 1.41
N TRP A 539 -37.30 -16.93 1.90
CA TRP A 539 -37.29 -16.58 3.31
C TRP A 539 -38.25 -15.41 3.56
N GLN A 540 -39.22 -15.59 4.43
CA GLN A 540 -39.95 -14.46 5.00
C GLN A 540 -39.04 -13.72 5.98
N ARG A 541 -38.76 -12.45 5.71
CA ARG A 541 -38.01 -11.59 6.62
C ARG A 541 -38.95 -11.01 7.66
N GLU A 542 -38.70 -11.29 8.94
CA GLU A 542 -39.45 -10.78 10.09
C GLU A 542 -38.54 -9.84 10.90
N LEU A 543 -38.89 -8.55 11.00
CA LEU A 543 -38.19 -7.60 11.87
C LEU A 543 -38.66 -7.81 13.31
N LEU A 544 -37.74 -8.18 14.20
CA LEU A 544 -38.00 -8.44 15.62
C LEU A 544 -37.58 -7.27 16.52
N ARG A 545 -36.53 -6.55 16.13
CA ARG A 545 -36.00 -5.37 16.83
C ARG A 545 -35.50 -4.38 15.80
N ASP A 546 -35.95 -3.14 15.89
CA ASP A 546 -35.52 -2.04 15.02
C ASP A 546 -34.31 -1.35 15.66
N GLY A 547 -33.12 -1.60 15.11
CA GLY A 547 -31.87 -1.08 15.67
C GLY A 547 -31.76 0.44 15.54
N THR A 548 -32.35 1.00 14.48
CA THR A 548 -32.36 2.45 14.25
C THR A 548 -33.24 3.16 15.28
N ALA A 549 -34.42 2.60 15.62
CA ALA A 549 -35.30 3.16 16.63
C ALA A 549 -34.64 3.21 18.02
N GLU A 550 -33.87 2.19 18.37
CA GLU A 550 -33.15 2.13 19.65
C GLU A 550 -31.97 3.09 19.72
N ALA A 551 -31.22 3.21 18.63
CA ALA A 551 -30.15 4.20 18.52
C ALA A 551 -30.69 5.61 18.70
N ARG A 552 -31.83 5.93 18.07
CA ARG A 552 -32.51 7.22 18.26
C ARG A 552 -32.93 7.45 19.71
N ALA A 553 -33.55 6.45 20.35
CA ALA A 553 -33.98 6.56 21.75
C ALA A 553 -32.79 6.78 22.70
N ALA A 554 -31.66 6.09 22.48
CA ALA A 554 -30.45 6.28 23.25
C ALA A 554 -29.85 7.69 23.06
N ALA A 555 -29.83 8.18 21.82
CA ALA A 555 -29.35 9.53 21.49
C ALA A 555 -30.24 10.65 22.05
N GLU A 556 -31.57 10.46 22.05
CA GLU A 556 -32.53 11.39 22.67
C GLU A 556 -32.28 11.51 24.17
N ALA A 557 -31.99 10.39 24.85
CA ALA A 557 -31.74 10.35 26.28
C ALA A 557 -30.35 10.85 26.71
N ALA A 558 -29.38 10.91 25.79
CA ALA A 558 -28.00 11.33 26.04
C ALA A 558 -27.78 12.83 25.83
N ASP A 559 -26.73 13.39 26.41
CA ASP A 559 -26.30 14.79 26.21
C ASP A 559 -25.59 14.97 24.86
N ALA A 560 -24.86 13.95 24.42
CA ALA A 560 -24.20 13.88 23.13
C ALA A 560 -24.21 12.44 22.58
N ALA A 561 -24.13 12.30 21.26
CA ALA A 561 -23.98 11.02 20.59
C ALA A 561 -22.63 10.94 19.87
N ILE A 562 -21.94 9.81 20.02
CA ILE A 562 -20.74 9.44 19.26
C ILE A 562 -21.16 8.29 18.35
N VAL A 563 -21.32 8.56 17.06
CA VAL A 563 -21.71 7.54 16.08
C VAL A 563 -20.43 7.01 15.44
N VAL A 564 -20.16 5.71 15.58
CA VAL A 564 -18.94 5.02 15.11
C VAL A 564 -19.26 4.13 13.91
N LEU A 565 -18.79 4.52 12.74
CA LEU A 565 -19.04 3.87 11.44
C LEU A 565 -17.73 3.55 10.72
N GLY A 566 -17.79 2.75 9.65
CA GLY A 566 -16.62 2.44 8.82
C GLY A 566 -16.71 1.07 8.17
N ASN A 567 -15.57 0.37 8.07
CA ASN A 567 -15.48 -0.96 7.47
C ASN A 567 -15.09 -2.04 8.49
N HIS A 568 -15.44 -3.28 8.16
CA HIS A 568 -14.72 -4.45 8.64
C HIS A 568 -13.45 -4.60 7.78
N PRO A 569 -12.24 -4.80 8.34
CA PRO A 569 -10.98 -4.91 7.58
C PRO A 569 -10.85 -6.09 6.60
N LEU A 570 -11.89 -6.91 6.47
CA LEU A 570 -11.84 -8.18 5.74
C LEU A 570 -13.08 -8.40 4.85
N ILE A 571 -13.89 -7.37 4.66
CA ILE A 571 -15.14 -7.42 3.88
C ILE A 571 -15.20 -6.16 3.00
N ASN A 572 -15.44 -6.32 1.70
CA ASN A 572 -15.58 -5.23 0.73
C ASN A 572 -14.38 -4.28 0.73
N GLY A 573 -13.19 -4.84 0.64
CA GLY A 573 -11.92 -4.13 0.79
C GLY A 573 -10.99 -4.95 1.65
N ARG A 574 -10.05 -5.64 1.00
CA ARG A 574 -8.95 -6.40 1.61
C ARG A 574 -8.01 -6.88 0.52
N GLU A 575 -6.92 -7.54 0.90
CA GLU A 575 -6.18 -8.38 -0.04
C GLU A 575 -7.13 -9.33 -0.81
N THR A 576 -6.98 -9.38 -2.14
CA THR A 576 -7.83 -10.07 -3.16
C THR A 576 -9.20 -9.44 -3.46
N GLU A 577 -9.52 -8.27 -2.93
CA GLU A 577 -10.82 -7.61 -3.16
C GLU A 577 -10.69 -6.08 -3.07
N ASP A 578 -10.78 -5.39 -4.21
CA ASP A 578 -10.87 -3.93 -4.23
C ASP A 578 -12.28 -3.43 -3.87
N ARG A 579 -12.37 -2.17 -3.43
CA ARG A 579 -13.66 -1.50 -3.20
C ARG A 579 -14.27 -1.05 -4.52
N THR A 580 -15.59 -1.12 -4.62
CA THR A 580 -16.34 -0.61 -5.78
C THR A 580 -16.46 0.92 -5.79
N GLY A 581 -16.34 1.56 -4.63
CA GLY A 581 -16.48 3.01 -4.45
C GLY A 581 -16.05 3.49 -3.06
N THR A 582 -16.26 4.78 -2.81
CA THR A 582 -15.83 5.46 -1.57
C THR A 582 -16.98 5.81 -0.62
N ALA A 583 -18.23 5.48 -0.95
CA ALA A 583 -19.38 5.78 -0.10
C ALA A 583 -19.37 4.94 1.19
N LEU A 584 -19.92 5.51 2.27
CA LEU A 584 -20.25 4.73 3.47
C LEU A 584 -21.33 3.68 3.14
N PRO A 585 -21.37 2.54 3.86
CA PRO A 585 -22.48 1.60 3.74
C PRO A 585 -23.82 2.31 3.97
N ALA A 586 -24.78 2.07 3.07
CA ALA A 586 -26.01 2.88 3.00
C ALA A 586 -26.83 2.80 4.30
N THR A 587 -26.82 1.65 4.97
CA THR A 587 -27.50 1.46 6.25
C THR A 587 -26.83 2.21 7.39
N GLN A 588 -25.49 2.28 7.39
CA GLN A 588 -24.69 3.02 8.36
C GLN A 588 -24.90 4.53 8.21
N GLU A 589 -24.94 5.05 6.97
CA GLU A 589 -25.26 6.44 6.72
C GLU A 589 -26.71 6.78 7.13
N ALA A 590 -27.67 5.89 6.84
CA ALA A 590 -29.05 6.08 7.29
C ALA A 590 -29.16 6.14 8.83
N LEU A 591 -28.43 5.29 9.54
CA LEU A 591 -28.34 5.30 11.00
C LEU A 591 -27.79 6.64 11.51
N LEU A 592 -26.69 7.14 10.92
CA LEU A 592 -26.11 8.44 11.28
C LEU A 592 -27.13 9.57 11.16
N ARG A 593 -27.80 9.65 10.01
CA ARG A 593 -28.81 10.68 9.73
C ARG A 593 -29.97 10.61 10.72
N ALA A 594 -30.41 9.39 11.05
CA ALA A 594 -31.50 9.15 11.99
C ALA A 594 -31.15 9.60 13.43
N VAL A 595 -29.92 9.34 13.88
CA VAL A 595 -29.40 9.77 15.19
C VAL A 595 -29.22 11.29 15.24
N ALA A 596 -28.56 11.87 14.25
CA ALA A 596 -28.31 13.31 14.18
C ALA A 596 -29.61 14.14 14.15
N ALA A 597 -30.68 13.59 13.55
CA ALA A 597 -31.99 14.24 13.52
C ALA A 597 -32.63 14.42 14.91
N VAL A 598 -32.31 13.55 15.87
CA VAL A 598 -32.85 13.61 17.24
C VAL A 598 -31.84 14.19 18.25
N ARG A 599 -30.55 14.13 17.94
CA ARG A 599 -29.46 14.66 18.76
C ARG A 599 -28.48 15.49 17.90
N PRO A 600 -28.67 16.81 17.76
CA PRO A 600 -27.75 17.65 17.00
C PRO A 600 -26.31 17.68 17.54
N GLN A 601 -26.12 17.38 18.84
CA GLN A 601 -24.80 17.16 19.46
C GLN A 601 -24.26 15.76 19.11
N THR A 602 -24.17 15.46 17.81
CA THR A 602 -23.63 14.19 17.30
C THR A 602 -22.25 14.41 16.71
N ALA A 603 -21.26 13.63 17.14
CA ALA A 603 -19.98 13.50 16.45
C ALA A 603 -19.96 12.18 15.66
N LEU A 604 -19.44 12.22 14.43
CA LEU A 604 -19.11 11.01 13.68
C LEU A 604 -17.65 10.64 13.98
N VAL A 605 -17.43 9.39 14.40
CA VAL A 605 -16.11 8.75 14.39
C VAL A 605 -16.12 7.74 13.26
N VAL A 606 -15.23 7.91 12.28
CA VAL A 606 -15.00 6.92 11.23
C VAL A 606 -13.79 6.09 11.62
N MET A 607 -14.00 4.81 11.89
CA MET A 607 -12.93 3.83 12.08
C MET A 607 -12.76 3.02 10.81
N SER A 608 -11.72 3.33 10.03
CA SER A 608 -11.59 2.74 8.69
C SER A 608 -10.17 2.56 8.17
N SER A 609 -10.02 1.52 7.34
CA SER A 609 -8.85 1.27 6.49
C SER A 609 -8.69 2.29 5.34
N TYR A 610 -9.80 2.93 4.95
CA TYR A 610 -9.91 3.68 3.69
C TYR A 610 -10.51 5.08 3.86
N PRO A 611 -10.29 6.00 2.91
CA PRO A 611 -11.07 7.22 2.77
C PRO A 611 -12.54 6.92 2.47
N TYR A 612 -13.43 7.74 3.02
CA TYR A 612 -14.86 7.72 2.73
C TYR A 612 -15.34 9.08 2.22
N ALA A 613 -16.26 9.07 1.27
CA ALA A 613 -17.02 10.26 0.90
C ALA A 613 -17.99 10.60 2.04
N LEU A 614 -17.74 11.70 2.74
CA LEU A 614 -18.45 12.12 3.95
C LEU A 614 -19.21 13.45 3.78
N ASP A 615 -19.58 13.82 2.55
CA ASP A 615 -20.16 15.14 2.23
C ASP A 615 -21.35 15.51 3.13
N TRP A 616 -22.26 14.56 3.38
CA TRP A 616 -23.41 14.83 4.27
C TRP A 616 -22.97 15.10 5.72
N ALA A 617 -22.02 14.33 6.25
CA ALA A 617 -21.53 14.48 7.61
C ALA A 617 -20.75 15.79 7.78
N ASP A 618 -19.90 16.15 6.80
CA ASP A 618 -19.19 17.41 6.76
C ASP A 618 -20.13 18.62 6.69
N GLU A 619 -21.28 18.51 6.01
CA GLU A 619 -22.25 19.60 5.99
C GLU A 619 -23.05 19.70 7.32
N HIS A 620 -23.50 18.58 7.87
CA HIS A 620 -24.57 18.57 8.89
C HIS A 620 -24.09 18.37 10.33
N LEU A 621 -22.93 17.76 10.57
CA LEU A 621 -22.48 17.41 11.91
C LEU A 621 -21.53 18.45 12.50
N PRO A 622 -21.59 18.73 13.82
CA PRO A 622 -20.64 19.62 14.47
C PRO A 622 -19.22 19.04 14.56
N ALA A 623 -19.04 17.71 14.54
CA ALA A 623 -17.71 17.11 14.61
C ALA A 623 -17.59 15.82 13.79
N VAL A 624 -16.43 15.65 13.15
CA VAL A 624 -16.03 14.44 12.42
C VAL A 624 -14.59 14.09 12.80
N VAL A 625 -14.38 12.86 13.22
CA VAL A 625 -13.09 12.30 13.64
C VAL A 625 -12.81 11.06 12.81
N TRP A 626 -11.57 10.86 12.41
CA TRP A 626 -11.10 9.63 11.79
C TRP A 626 -10.02 8.97 12.63
N THR A 627 -10.09 7.65 12.71
CA THR A 627 -9.00 6.77 13.14
C THR A 627 -8.92 5.61 12.15
N SER A 628 -7.71 5.07 11.92
CA SER A 628 -7.62 3.73 11.33
C SER A 628 -8.17 2.69 12.32
N HIS A 629 -8.19 1.41 11.94
CA HIS A 629 -8.22 0.36 12.96
C HIS A 629 -6.93 0.50 13.79
N GLY A 630 -7.08 0.93 15.04
CA GLY A 630 -6.00 1.48 15.87
C GLY A 630 -5.27 0.46 16.74
N GLY A 631 -5.56 -0.83 16.54
CA GLY A 631 -5.04 -1.92 17.38
C GLY A 631 -5.74 -2.02 18.74
N GLN A 632 -5.10 -2.71 19.68
CA GLN A 632 -5.71 -3.16 20.95
C GLN A 632 -6.18 -2.03 21.89
N GLU A 633 -5.64 -0.82 21.73
CA GLU A 633 -5.90 0.35 22.58
C GLU A 633 -6.78 1.43 21.92
N THR A 634 -7.43 1.12 20.79
CA THR A 634 -8.23 2.08 20.01
C THR A 634 -9.23 2.87 20.86
N GLY A 635 -9.96 2.19 21.76
CA GLY A 635 -10.96 2.84 22.61
C GLY A 635 -10.36 3.73 23.69
N GLY A 636 -9.22 3.36 24.27
CA GLY A 636 -8.49 4.21 25.21
C GLY A 636 -7.97 5.47 24.53
N ALA A 637 -7.42 5.33 23.33
CA ALA A 637 -6.93 6.43 22.53
C ALA A 637 -8.04 7.43 22.15
N LEU A 638 -9.16 6.92 21.62
CA LEU A 638 -10.30 7.77 21.26
C LEU A 638 -10.94 8.41 22.48
N ALA A 639 -11.05 7.72 23.61
CA ALA A 639 -11.56 8.33 24.85
C ALA A 639 -10.69 9.52 25.27
N ALA A 640 -9.37 9.36 25.29
CA ALA A 640 -8.44 10.42 25.65
C ALA A 640 -8.59 11.65 24.75
N VAL A 641 -8.75 11.47 23.43
CA VAL A 641 -8.95 12.58 22.49
C VAL A 641 -10.35 13.19 22.59
N LEU A 642 -11.41 12.38 22.63
CA LEU A 642 -12.79 12.87 22.67
C LEU A 642 -13.09 13.66 23.96
N LEU A 643 -12.43 13.31 25.07
CA LEU A 643 -12.56 14.02 26.35
C LEU A 643 -11.51 15.13 26.54
N GLY A 644 -10.55 15.26 25.62
CA GLY A 644 -9.53 16.30 25.66
C GLY A 644 -8.45 16.10 26.72
N GLU A 645 -8.25 14.87 27.19
CA GLU A 645 -7.08 14.45 27.97
C GLU A 645 -5.83 14.39 27.09
N ALA A 646 -6.02 14.03 25.82
CA ALA A 646 -5.02 14.14 24.75
C ALA A 646 -5.51 15.07 23.64
N ASP A 647 -4.57 15.74 22.97
CA ASP A 647 -4.87 16.60 21.82
C ASP A 647 -4.84 15.78 20.52
N PRO A 648 -5.80 15.99 19.59
CA PRO A 648 -5.72 15.41 18.27
C PRO A 648 -4.51 15.99 17.54
N SER A 649 -3.61 15.12 17.11
CA SER A 649 -2.35 15.50 16.47
C SER A 649 -2.13 14.80 15.13
N GLY A 650 -2.98 13.85 14.76
CA GLY A 650 -2.91 13.19 13.46
C GLY A 650 -3.25 14.15 12.32
N ARG A 651 -2.72 13.84 11.13
CA ARG A 651 -3.00 14.53 9.85
C ARG A 651 -3.21 13.49 8.76
N LEU A 652 -4.18 13.72 7.88
CA LEU A 652 -4.51 12.78 6.81
C LEU A 652 -3.30 12.43 5.93
N PRO A 653 -2.95 11.15 5.77
CA PRO A 653 -1.83 10.75 4.91
C PRO A 653 -2.24 10.60 3.43
N GLN A 654 -3.51 10.82 3.10
CA GLN A 654 -4.06 10.67 1.75
C GLN A 654 -5.27 11.58 1.58
N THR A 655 -5.60 11.90 0.34
CA THR A 655 -6.70 12.79 -0.01
C THR A 655 -8.04 12.08 0.13
N TRP A 656 -9.01 12.73 0.79
CA TRP A 656 -10.38 12.27 0.87
C TRP A 656 -11.22 13.04 -0.15
N TYR A 657 -11.59 12.35 -1.22
CA TYR A 657 -12.36 12.87 -2.34
C TYR A 657 -13.84 13.04 -1.98
N ARG A 658 -14.54 13.88 -2.73
CA ARG A 658 -15.99 14.05 -2.61
C ARG A 658 -16.72 12.88 -3.24
N GLY A 659 -17.95 12.62 -2.80
CA GLY A 659 -18.76 11.54 -3.35
C GLY A 659 -19.17 11.74 -4.81
N ASP A 660 -19.16 12.97 -5.31
CA ASP A 660 -19.47 13.32 -6.71
C ASP A 660 -18.22 13.52 -7.58
N ASP A 661 -17.01 13.27 -7.04
CA ASP A 661 -15.78 13.30 -7.82
C ASP A 661 -15.74 12.12 -8.82
N ASP A 662 -15.49 12.43 -10.09
CA ASP A 662 -15.24 11.44 -11.14
C ASP A 662 -13.80 10.90 -10.99
N LEU A 663 -13.64 9.88 -10.14
CA LEU A 663 -12.35 9.24 -9.92
C LEU A 663 -11.91 8.47 -11.17
N PRO A 664 -10.64 8.62 -11.61
CA PRO A 664 -10.13 7.86 -12.75
C PRO A 664 -10.30 6.34 -12.60
N HIS A 665 -10.16 5.61 -13.69
CA HIS A 665 -10.22 4.14 -13.66
C HIS A 665 -9.11 3.57 -12.75
N PRO A 666 -9.36 2.52 -11.94
CA PRO A 666 -8.34 1.99 -11.00
C PRO A 666 -7.02 1.57 -11.63
N LEU A 667 -7.04 1.12 -12.89
CA LEU A 667 -5.82 0.77 -13.64
C LEU A 667 -5.14 1.94 -14.36
N ASP A 668 -5.61 3.18 -14.19
CA ASP A 668 -4.91 4.35 -14.69
C ASP A 668 -3.82 4.78 -13.70
N TYR A 669 -2.60 4.31 -13.94
CA TYR A 669 -1.44 4.56 -13.10
C TYR A 669 -0.67 5.84 -13.48
N ASP A 670 -1.03 6.54 -14.57
CA ASP A 670 -0.44 7.84 -14.86
C ASP A 670 -1.07 8.93 -13.98
N VAL A 671 -0.57 9.05 -12.74
CA VAL A 671 -1.07 10.00 -11.74
C VAL A 671 -1.12 11.44 -12.23
N ILE A 672 -0.27 11.78 -13.20
CA ILE A 672 -0.20 13.13 -13.75
C ILE A 672 -1.36 13.36 -14.72
N LYS A 673 -1.52 12.46 -15.70
CA LYS A 673 -2.57 12.60 -16.71
C LYS A 673 -3.95 12.37 -16.11
N ALA A 674 -4.10 11.29 -15.34
CA ALA A 674 -5.34 10.93 -14.65
C ALA A 674 -5.78 11.99 -13.64
N GLY A 675 -4.84 12.73 -13.05
CA GLY A 675 -5.15 13.71 -12.01
C GLY A 675 -5.40 13.05 -10.65
N TRP A 676 -4.53 12.11 -10.28
CA TRP A 676 -4.57 11.44 -8.98
C TRP A 676 -3.83 12.25 -7.91
N THR A 677 -4.17 11.97 -6.65
CA THR A 677 -3.53 12.51 -5.43
C THR A 677 -3.64 14.03 -5.29
N TYR A 678 -3.23 14.58 -4.15
CA TYR A 678 -3.12 16.04 -3.98
C TYR A 678 -2.21 16.73 -5.01
N GLN A 679 -1.27 15.98 -5.63
CA GLN A 679 -0.31 16.53 -6.57
C GLN A 679 -0.97 16.95 -7.89
N TYR A 680 -1.96 16.19 -8.39
CA TYR A 680 -2.54 16.39 -9.73
C TYR A 680 -4.06 16.41 -9.76
N HIS A 681 -4.75 16.12 -8.66
CA HIS A 681 -6.20 16.20 -8.59
C HIS A 681 -6.69 17.61 -8.94
N ARG A 682 -7.73 17.68 -9.78
CA ARG A 682 -8.23 18.93 -10.38
C ARG A 682 -9.45 19.48 -9.67
N GLY A 683 -10.13 18.64 -8.87
CA GLY A 683 -11.22 19.04 -7.98
C GLY A 683 -10.71 19.61 -6.66
N ALA A 684 -11.66 20.08 -5.85
CA ALA A 684 -11.42 20.44 -4.45
C ALA A 684 -11.78 19.24 -3.58
N PRO A 685 -10.82 18.65 -2.84
CA PRO A 685 -11.11 17.48 -2.02
C PRO A 685 -12.09 17.83 -0.89
N LEU A 686 -12.71 16.80 -0.30
CA LEU A 686 -13.49 16.96 0.92
C LEU A 686 -12.56 17.27 2.10
N TYR A 687 -11.53 16.46 2.27
CA TYR A 687 -10.42 16.72 3.19
C TYR A 687 -9.09 16.45 2.47
N ALA A 688 -8.20 17.44 2.48
CA ALA A 688 -6.95 17.37 1.73
C ALA A 688 -5.89 16.47 2.41
N PHE A 689 -4.93 16.00 1.63
CA PHE A 689 -3.66 15.48 2.17
C PHE A 689 -3.06 16.46 3.20
N GLY A 690 -2.63 15.92 4.34
CA GLY A 690 -2.10 16.68 5.47
C GLY A 690 -3.15 17.36 6.35
N HIS A 691 -4.45 17.24 6.07
CA HIS A 691 -5.51 17.88 6.86
C HIS A 691 -5.70 17.22 8.24
N GLY A 692 -5.89 18.04 9.27
CA GLY A 692 -6.28 17.61 10.61
C GLY A 692 -6.24 18.79 11.57
N LEU A 693 -7.27 18.90 12.41
CA LEU A 693 -7.45 20.00 13.34
C LEU A 693 -6.78 19.69 14.69
N SER A 694 -6.60 20.75 15.50
CA SER A 694 -6.11 20.67 16.88
C SER A 694 -7.15 21.28 17.83
N TYR A 695 -7.03 20.99 19.13
CA TYR A 695 -7.78 21.71 20.18
C TYR A 695 -7.12 23.03 20.59
N THR A 696 -5.93 23.34 20.07
CA THR A 696 -5.29 24.64 20.24
C THR A 696 -5.07 25.30 18.88
N ASP A 697 -4.79 26.60 18.91
CA ASP A 697 -4.51 27.40 17.72
C ASP A 697 -3.00 27.59 17.54
N PHE A 698 -2.53 27.39 16.32
CA PHE A 698 -1.15 27.70 15.93
C PHE A 698 -1.11 28.92 15.01
N ALA A 699 -0.06 29.72 15.12
CA ALA A 699 0.24 30.81 14.19
C ALA A 699 1.60 30.58 13.54
N TYR A 700 1.68 30.88 12.24
CA TYR A 700 2.90 30.81 11.45
C TYR A 700 3.33 32.23 11.09
N SER A 701 4.60 32.56 11.31
CA SER A 701 5.17 33.86 10.95
C SER A 701 6.61 33.74 10.48
N ASP A 702 7.16 34.85 9.97
CA ASP A 702 8.60 35.03 9.72
C ASP A 702 9.23 33.97 8.80
N LEU A 703 8.51 33.55 7.75
CA LEU A 703 9.08 32.71 6.69
C LEU A 703 10.26 33.43 6.04
N ARG A 704 11.44 32.85 6.18
CA ARG A 704 12.71 33.39 5.69
C ARG A 704 13.44 32.34 4.89
N LEU A 705 13.85 32.73 3.68
CA LEU A 705 14.80 31.98 2.87
C LEU A 705 16.19 32.54 3.13
N SER A 706 17.17 31.67 3.38
CA SER A 706 18.59 32.07 3.52
C SER A 706 19.14 32.79 2.28
N THR A 707 18.55 32.57 1.11
CA THR A 707 18.81 33.26 -0.15
C THR A 707 17.55 33.28 -1.02
N PRO A 708 17.27 34.35 -1.79
CA PRO A 708 16.14 34.40 -2.73
C PRO A 708 16.42 33.66 -4.05
N SER A 709 17.65 33.17 -4.24
CA SER A 709 18.04 32.40 -5.42
C SER A 709 19.02 31.28 -5.10
N VAL A 710 18.91 30.15 -5.79
CA VAL A 710 19.76 28.97 -5.61
C VAL A 710 20.22 28.44 -6.98
N PRO A 711 21.46 27.95 -7.15
CA PRO A 711 21.83 27.24 -8.38
C PRO A 711 21.16 25.85 -8.44
N GLN A 712 21.06 25.26 -9.63
CA GLN A 712 20.44 23.94 -9.87
C GLN A 712 21.01 22.80 -9.00
N ASP A 713 22.25 22.90 -8.54
CA ASP A 713 22.96 21.95 -7.68
C ASP A 713 23.14 22.45 -6.23
N GLY A 714 22.56 23.60 -5.90
CA GLY A 714 22.68 24.25 -4.60
C GLY A 714 21.69 23.74 -3.56
N ALA A 715 21.68 24.40 -2.42
CA ALA A 715 20.71 24.20 -1.36
C ALA A 715 20.52 25.51 -0.59
N LEU A 716 19.33 25.67 0.00
CA LEU A 716 18.99 26.80 0.86
C LEU A 716 18.37 26.30 2.17
N ASP A 717 18.48 27.12 3.21
CA ASP A 717 17.70 26.94 4.43
C ASP A 717 16.40 27.75 4.33
N VAL A 718 15.30 27.12 4.77
CA VAL A 718 13.97 27.70 4.92
C VAL A 718 13.63 27.69 6.40
N THR A 719 13.42 28.85 7.00
CA THR A 719 13.07 28.98 8.42
C THR A 719 11.69 29.61 8.58
N VAL A 720 10.87 29.07 9.46
CA VAL A 720 9.54 29.61 9.82
C VAL A 720 9.38 29.59 11.34
N THR A 721 8.72 30.60 11.90
CA THR A 721 8.36 30.63 13.32
C THR A 721 6.97 30.02 13.47
N LEU A 722 6.86 29.00 14.32
CA LEU A 722 5.59 28.40 14.74
C LEU A 722 5.31 28.81 16.18
N SER A 723 4.10 29.30 16.46
CA SER A 723 3.69 29.72 17.80
C SER A 723 2.38 29.03 18.19
N ASN A 724 2.27 28.54 19.42
CA ASN A 724 0.98 28.12 19.98
C ASN A 724 0.29 29.34 20.59
N THR A 725 -0.77 29.80 19.93
CA THR A 725 -1.55 30.97 20.33
C THR A 725 -2.80 30.64 21.13
N GLY A 726 -3.10 29.35 21.31
CA GLY A 726 -4.23 28.91 22.12
C GLY A 726 -3.87 28.74 23.61
N ALA A 727 -4.82 28.18 24.36
CA ALA A 727 -4.75 28.09 25.83
C ALA A 727 -4.30 26.73 26.36
N ARG A 728 -3.96 25.78 25.48
CA ARG A 728 -3.56 24.41 25.84
C ARG A 728 -2.36 23.96 25.00
N PRO A 729 -1.54 23.02 25.51
CA PRO A 729 -0.47 22.45 24.71
C PRO A 729 -1.06 21.77 23.47
N GLY A 730 -0.22 21.53 22.47
CA GLY A 730 -0.64 20.79 21.28
C GLY A 730 0.53 20.50 20.37
N SER A 731 0.28 19.65 19.38
CA SER A 731 1.25 19.31 18.33
C SER A 731 0.74 19.78 16.96
N GLU A 732 1.64 20.37 16.18
CA GLU A 732 1.40 20.80 14.81
C GLU A 732 2.39 20.16 13.84
N VAL A 733 1.93 19.84 12.63
CA VAL A 733 2.79 19.32 11.55
C VAL A 733 3.06 20.46 10.58
N VAL A 734 4.27 21.01 10.62
CA VAL A 734 4.72 22.03 9.68
C VAL A 734 5.08 21.33 8.37
N GLN A 735 4.28 21.53 7.32
CA GLN A 735 4.49 20.92 6.00
C GLN A 735 5.13 21.94 5.06
N LEU A 736 6.24 21.54 4.42
CA LEU A 736 6.98 22.35 3.44
C LEU A 736 6.72 21.80 2.05
N TYR A 737 6.13 22.62 1.19
CA TYR A 737 5.85 22.29 -0.21
C TYR A 737 6.67 23.18 -1.16
N VAL A 738 6.87 22.66 -2.36
CA VAL A 738 7.46 23.39 -3.48
C VAL A 738 6.55 23.36 -4.70
N ARG A 739 6.55 24.44 -5.47
CA ARG A 739 5.81 24.57 -6.73
C ARG A 739 6.65 25.28 -7.79
N ALA A 740 6.67 24.74 -9.00
CA ALA A 740 7.20 25.44 -10.17
C ALA A 740 6.11 26.32 -10.79
N LEU A 741 6.42 27.57 -11.15
CA LEU A 741 5.42 28.52 -11.69
C LEU A 741 5.35 28.50 -13.22
N ASP A 742 6.49 28.32 -13.89
CA ASP A 742 6.62 28.41 -15.35
C ASP A 742 7.20 27.11 -15.94
N ALA A 743 6.71 25.95 -15.48
CA ALA A 743 7.22 24.65 -15.90
C ALA A 743 6.87 24.34 -17.37
N ARG A 744 7.81 23.76 -18.12
CA ARG A 744 7.59 23.28 -19.49
C ARG A 744 6.81 21.96 -19.57
N TYR A 745 6.53 21.36 -18.41
CA TYR A 745 5.84 20.10 -18.18
C TYR A 745 4.63 20.32 -17.27
N GLU A 746 3.72 19.34 -17.18
CA GLU A 746 2.63 19.39 -16.20
C GLU A 746 3.20 19.16 -14.79
N ALA A 747 3.50 20.27 -14.11
CA ALA A 747 4.03 20.26 -12.76
C ALA A 747 2.93 19.93 -11.74
N PRO A 748 3.29 19.29 -10.61
CA PRO A 748 2.33 19.07 -9.53
C PRO A 748 1.85 20.41 -8.96
N ARG A 749 0.58 20.47 -8.53
CA ARG A 749 -0.04 21.62 -7.85
C ARG A 749 0.79 22.03 -6.63
N LEU A 750 1.20 21.05 -5.85
CA LEU A 750 2.15 21.14 -4.75
C LEU A 750 2.94 19.83 -4.71
N LYS A 751 4.21 19.91 -4.33
CA LYS A 751 5.05 18.74 -4.05
C LYS A 751 5.61 18.86 -2.65
N LEU A 752 5.31 17.89 -1.78
CA LEU A 752 5.87 17.85 -0.43
C LEU A 752 7.40 17.71 -0.54
N ALA A 753 8.12 18.59 0.14
CA ALA A 753 9.58 18.60 0.15
C ALA A 753 10.13 18.15 1.50
N ASP A 754 9.49 18.55 2.61
CA ASP A 754 9.86 18.13 3.96
C ASP A 754 8.70 18.40 4.95
N PHE A 755 8.76 17.85 6.17
CA PHE A 755 7.81 18.15 7.25
C PHE A 755 8.42 17.97 8.65
N ARG A 756 7.89 18.64 9.65
CA ARG A 756 8.25 18.45 11.06
C ARG A 756 7.01 18.48 11.96
N LYS A 757 6.87 17.47 12.82
CA LYS A 757 5.92 17.50 13.93
C LYS A 757 6.55 18.23 15.12
N VAL A 758 5.83 19.20 15.69
CA VAL A 758 6.33 20.08 16.75
C VAL A 758 5.28 20.21 17.83
N ARG A 759 5.61 19.79 19.05
CA ARG A 759 4.80 20.04 20.25
C ARG A 759 5.20 21.38 20.88
N LEU A 760 4.22 22.20 21.23
CA LEU A 760 4.41 23.50 21.89
C LEU A 760 3.45 23.66 23.08
N GLU A 761 3.97 24.22 24.18
CA GLU A 761 3.16 24.72 25.29
C GLU A 761 2.41 26.01 24.91
N PRO A 762 1.35 26.42 25.63
CA PRO A 762 0.66 27.68 25.39
C PRO A 762 1.63 28.87 25.39
N GLU A 763 1.46 29.80 24.44
CA GLU A 763 2.32 30.98 24.24
C GLU A 763 3.78 30.68 23.83
N GLU A 764 4.18 29.40 23.72
CA GLU A 764 5.50 29.02 23.23
C GLU A 764 5.63 29.30 21.73
N SER A 765 6.80 29.77 21.31
CA SER A 765 7.18 29.94 19.91
C SER A 765 8.50 29.24 19.62
N ARG A 766 8.60 28.60 18.45
CA ARG A 766 9.80 27.86 18.01
C ARG A 766 10.11 28.15 16.55
N GLU A 767 11.38 28.38 16.26
CA GLU A 767 11.87 28.43 14.88
C GLU A 767 12.07 27.00 14.36
N VAL A 768 11.44 26.69 13.23
CA VAL A 768 11.59 25.42 12.51
C VAL A 768 12.39 25.70 11.25
N THR A 769 13.50 24.97 11.06
CA THR A 769 14.39 25.16 9.89
C THR A 769 14.50 23.87 9.08
N PHE A 770 14.37 24.03 7.76
CA PHE A 770 14.47 22.97 6.77
C PHE A 770 15.66 23.22 5.86
N ARG A 771 16.47 22.18 5.62
CA ARG A 771 17.52 22.22 4.58
C ARG A 771 16.93 21.73 3.27
N LEU A 772 16.77 22.63 2.30
CA LEU A 772 16.13 22.34 1.02
C LEU A 772 17.18 22.30 -0.10
N PRO A 773 17.65 21.12 -0.53
CA PRO A 773 18.49 21.00 -1.72
C PRO A 773 17.67 21.20 -2.99
N ALA A 774 18.26 21.83 -4.01
CA ALA A 774 17.58 22.15 -5.26
C ALA A 774 17.07 20.91 -6.01
N VAL A 775 17.66 19.74 -5.76
CA VAL A 775 17.17 18.45 -6.28
C VAL A 775 15.73 18.13 -5.88
N GLN A 776 15.18 18.74 -4.82
CA GLN A 776 13.75 18.59 -4.47
C GLN A 776 12.81 19.19 -5.53
N PHE A 777 13.29 20.17 -6.30
CA PHE A 777 12.58 20.73 -7.46
C PHE A 777 12.74 19.89 -8.73
N ALA A 778 13.53 18.81 -8.69
CA ALA A 778 13.81 18.02 -9.87
C ALA A 778 12.56 17.30 -10.38
N HIS A 779 12.51 17.18 -11.71
CA HIS A 779 11.58 16.34 -12.46
C HIS A 779 12.40 15.39 -13.36
N TRP A 780 11.81 14.28 -13.76
CA TRP A 780 12.39 13.37 -14.72
C TRP A 780 12.22 13.92 -16.14
N ASP A 781 13.33 14.29 -16.76
CA ASP A 781 13.33 14.79 -18.13
C ASP A 781 13.42 13.60 -19.12
N VAL A 782 12.27 13.24 -19.69
CA VAL A 782 12.14 12.16 -20.68
C VAL A 782 12.98 12.40 -21.95
N ALA A 783 13.40 13.63 -22.28
CA ALA A 783 14.27 13.90 -23.41
C ALA A 783 15.71 13.42 -23.20
N THR A 784 16.14 13.38 -21.95
CA THR A 784 17.53 13.11 -21.55
C THR A 784 17.68 11.81 -20.77
N GLY A 785 16.61 11.35 -20.12
CA GLY A 785 16.60 10.16 -19.26
C GLY A 785 17.31 10.38 -17.93
N VAL A 786 17.28 11.61 -17.39
CA VAL A 786 17.84 11.96 -16.09
C VAL A 786 16.94 12.94 -15.33
N PHE A 787 17.08 12.97 -14.01
CA PHE A 787 16.46 14.01 -13.19
C PHE A 787 17.12 15.36 -13.46
N THR A 788 16.31 16.38 -13.73
CA THR A 788 16.73 17.75 -14.03
C THR A 788 15.97 18.74 -13.16
N VAL A 789 16.67 19.76 -12.68
CA VAL A 789 16.07 20.95 -12.07
C VAL A 789 16.06 22.05 -13.12
N ASP A 790 14.92 22.65 -13.42
CA ASP A 790 14.87 23.74 -14.39
C ASP A 790 15.24 25.08 -13.74
N PRO A 791 15.95 25.99 -14.43
CA PRO A 791 16.04 27.36 -13.97
C PRO A 791 14.70 28.06 -14.17
N GLY A 792 14.32 28.95 -13.27
CA GLY A 792 13.05 29.67 -13.34
C GLY A 792 12.50 30.07 -11.98
N ALA A 793 11.24 30.50 -12.00
CA ALA A 793 10.51 30.90 -10.80
C ALA A 793 9.86 29.70 -10.11
N TYR A 794 10.10 29.60 -8.81
CA TYR A 794 9.52 28.62 -7.91
C TYR A 794 8.91 29.33 -6.71
N GLU A 795 8.02 28.64 -6.01
CA GLU A 795 7.51 29.04 -4.72
C GLU A 795 7.83 27.99 -3.66
N ILE A 796 8.24 28.48 -2.50
CA ILE A 796 8.34 27.73 -1.26
C ILE A 796 7.08 28.04 -0.47
N LEU A 797 6.34 27.00 -0.07
CA LEU A 797 5.07 27.15 0.62
C LEU A 797 5.15 26.42 1.97
N VAL A 798 4.77 27.10 3.04
CA VAL A 798 4.52 26.48 4.34
C VAL A 798 3.00 26.37 4.50
N ALA A 799 2.54 25.18 4.84
CA ALA A 799 1.12 24.86 4.89
C ALA A 799 0.78 23.98 6.10
N ARG A 800 -0.51 23.95 6.44
CA ARG A 800 -1.10 22.99 7.39
C ARG A 800 -1.64 21.74 6.71
N SER A 801 -1.96 21.85 5.42
CA SER A 801 -2.42 20.78 4.54
C SER A 801 -2.22 21.24 3.09
N ALA A 802 -2.38 20.34 2.12
CA ALA A 802 -2.23 20.66 0.70
C ALA A 802 -3.22 21.74 0.20
N GLU A 803 -4.32 22.00 0.90
CA GLU A 803 -5.28 23.08 0.55
C GLU A 803 -5.21 24.29 1.50
N HIS A 804 -4.36 24.26 2.53
CA HIS A 804 -4.24 25.33 3.52
C HIS A 804 -2.80 25.86 3.62
N VAL A 805 -2.35 26.53 2.57
CA VAL A 805 -1.10 27.29 2.55
C VAL A 805 -1.23 28.51 3.46
N VAL A 806 -0.30 28.68 4.40
CA VAL A 806 -0.31 29.78 5.37
C VAL A 806 0.74 30.85 5.07
N LEU A 807 1.90 30.47 4.51
CA LEU A 807 2.97 31.39 4.11
C LEU A 807 3.57 30.92 2.78
N SER A 808 4.00 31.86 1.95
CA SER A 808 4.76 31.56 0.74
C SER A 808 5.92 32.54 0.56
N ALA A 809 6.98 32.08 -0.11
CA ALA A 809 8.12 32.89 -0.49
C ALA A 809 8.57 32.54 -1.92
N PRO A 810 8.84 33.55 -2.77
CA PRO A 810 9.37 33.31 -4.11
C PRO A 810 10.84 32.87 -4.04
N LEU A 811 11.22 31.96 -4.93
CA LEU A 811 12.58 31.48 -5.11
C LEU A 811 12.91 31.48 -6.61
N THR A 812 14.11 31.93 -6.97
CA THR A 812 14.63 31.77 -8.33
C THR A 812 15.66 30.66 -8.37
N VAL A 813 15.42 29.61 -9.16
CA VAL A 813 16.48 28.66 -9.50
C VAL A 813 17.27 29.23 -10.68
N THR A 814 18.59 29.33 -10.51
CA THR A 814 19.52 29.83 -11.52
C THR A 814 20.28 28.69 -12.16
N GLY A 815 20.60 28.81 -13.44
CA GLY A 815 21.24 27.73 -14.18
C GLY A 815 21.07 27.87 -15.68
N THR A 816 21.47 26.83 -16.40
CA THR A 816 21.33 26.82 -17.87
C THR A 816 19.95 26.27 -18.24
N PRO A 817 19.16 26.98 -19.05
CA PRO A 817 17.90 26.46 -19.56
C PRO A 817 18.12 25.15 -20.34
N PRO A 818 17.11 24.25 -20.37
CA PRO A 818 17.18 23.03 -21.17
C PRO A 818 17.43 23.37 -22.65
N ALA A 819 18.26 22.56 -23.30
CA ALA A 819 18.34 22.59 -24.76
C ALA A 819 17.12 21.85 -25.37
N PRO A 820 16.70 22.21 -26.59
CA PRO A 820 15.73 21.43 -27.35
C PRO A 820 16.13 19.95 -27.47
N ARG A 821 15.13 19.06 -27.52
CA ARG A 821 15.33 17.62 -27.66
C ARG A 821 15.95 17.30 -29.03
N VAL A 822 17.15 16.72 -29.01
CA VAL A 822 17.85 16.29 -30.22
C VAL A 822 17.40 14.89 -30.63
N VAL A 823 16.81 14.77 -31.82
CA VAL A 823 16.34 13.48 -32.40
C VAL A 823 17.02 13.11 -33.71
N VAL A 824 17.68 14.07 -34.39
CA VAL A 824 18.45 13.80 -35.62
C VAL A 824 19.76 13.10 -35.24
N GLY A 825 20.02 11.95 -35.86
CA GLY A 825 21.17 11.11 -35.57
C GLY A 825 21.13 10.40 -34.21
N ARG A 826 20.04 10.55 -33.44
CA ARG A 826 19.85 9.93 -32.12
C ARG A 826 18.63 9.03 -32.13
N ARG A 827 18.80 7.79 -31.67
CA ARG A 827 17.67 6.88 -31.43
C ARG A 827 16.88 7.37 -30.20
N THR A 828 15.58 7.60 -30.39
CA THR A 828 14.64 7.99 -29.35
C THR A 828 13.69 6.83 -29.06
N LEU A 829 13.47 6.48 -27.79
CA LEU A 829 12.50 5.45 -27.44
C LEU A 829 11.09 6.00 -27.60
N ALA A 830 10.18 5.13 -28.02
CA ALA A 830 8.80 5.54 -28.21
C ALA A 830 8.05 5.82 -26.89
N ALA A 831 8.55 5.26 -25.79
CA ALA A 831 8.02 5.48 -24.44
C ALA A 831 8.47 6.81 -23.81
N ASP A 832 9.48 7.49 -24.39
CA ASP A 832 10.03 8.76 -23.89
C ASP A 832 9.21 9.98 -24.34
N PHE A 833 7.88 9.81 -24.44
CA PHE A 833 6.95 10.88 -24.79
C PHE A 833 6.69 11.82 -23.59
N ASP A 834 6.32 13.07 -23.88
CA ASP A 834 5.92 14.05 -22.86
C ASP A 834 4.41 13.95 -22.55
N ASP A 835 3.61 13.54 -23.54
CA ASP A 835 2.16 13.32 -23.41
C ASP A 835 1.67 12.32 -24.48
N TYR A 836 0.46 11.78 -24.31
CA TYR A 836 -0.11 10.76 -25.19
C TYR A 836 -1.65 10.77 -25.19
N THR A 837 -2.26 10.06 -26.14
CA THR A 837 -3.70 9.77 -26.19
C THR A 837 -3.90 8.36 -26.75
N ASP A 838 -4.78 7.56 -26.13
CA ASP A 838 -5.14 6.20 -26.56
C ASP A 838 -3.94 5.26 -26.78
N VAL A 839 -2.91 5.37 -25.93
CA VAL A 839 -1.71 4.53 -25.96
C VAL A 839 -1.65 3.63 -24.74
N THR A 840 -1.22 2.39 -24.95
CA THR A 840 -0.80 1.46 -23.90
C THR A 840 0.72 1.25 -23.98
N LEU A 841 1.40 1.38 -22.84
CA LEU A 841 2.80 0.99 -22.68
C LEU A 841 2.90 -0.54 -22.53
N VAL A 842 3.80 -1.13 -23.31
CA VAL A 842 4.03 -2.58 -23.37
C VAL A 842 5.52 -2.86 -23.37
N ASP A 843 5.88 -4.12 -23.18
CA ASP A 843 7.26 -4.55 -23.19
C ASP A 843 7.82 -4.59 -24.63
N ALA A 844 9.06 -4.12 -24.81
CA ALA A 844 9.75 -4.23 -26.09
C ALA A 844 10.30 -5.65 -26.32
N THR A 845 10.80 -6.26 -25.25
CA THR A 845 11.25 -7.65 -25.20
C THR A 845 10.88 -8.26 -23.86
N ARG A 846 10.95 -9.59 -23.76
CA ARG A 846 10.72 -10.29 -22.49
C ARG A 846 11.65 -9.88 -21.34
N THR A 847 12.82 -9.34 -21.64
CA THR A 847 13.86 -9.07 -20.63
C THR A 847 14.16 -7.59 -20.41
N ALA A 848 13.88 -6.72 -21.39
CA ALA A 848 14.20 -5.30 -21.29
C ALA A 848 13.45 -4.40 -22.28
N GLY A 849 13.36 -3.13 -21.91
CA GLY A 849 12.90 -2.02 -22.74
C GLY A 849 11.38 -1.96 -22.87
N ASP A 850 10.88 -0.77 -23.13
CA ASP A 850 9.45 -0.52 -23.29
C ASP A 850 9.15 -0.09 -24.73
N ALA A 851 7.92 -0.35 -25.15
CA ALA A 851 7.34 0.01 -26.43
C ALA A 851 5.92 0.54 -26.19
N VAL A 852 5.31 1.05 -27.24
CA VAL A 852 3.94 1.60 -27.19
C VAL A 852 3.09 0.94 -28.27
N THR A 853 1.80 0.79 -27.99
CA THR A 853 0.79 0.30 -28.92
C THR A 853 -0.50 1.10 -28.74
N PRO A 854 -1.36 1.26 -29.76
CA PRO A 854 -2.70 1.78 -29.55
C PRO A 854 -3.46 0.96 -28.50
N ALA A 855 -4.16 1.63 -27.59
CA ALA A 855 -4.99 1.02 -26.57
C ALA A 855 -6.24 0.36 -27.20
N ASP A 856 -6.84 1.02 -28.19
CA ASP A 856 -7.83 0.46 -29.10
C ASP A 856 -7.32 0.58 -30.55
N PRO A 857 -7.00 -0.54 -31.23
CA PRO A 857 -6.56 -0.53 -32.63
C PRO A 857 -7.54 0.12 -33.62
N ALA A 858 -8.81 0.29 -33.27
CA ALA A 858 -9.81 0.98 -34.08
C ALA A 858 -9.68 2.51 -34.03
N LEU A 859 -8.97 3.05 -33.04
CA LEU A 859 -8.76 4.48 -32.84
C LEU A 859 -7.30 4.87 -33.11
N PRO A 860 -7.05 6.11 -33.59
CA PRO A 860 -5.69 6.62 -33.72
C PRO A 860 -5.09 6.94 -32.35
N ALA A 861 -3.95 6.33 -32.03
CA ALA A 861 -3.19 6.64 -30.82
C ALA A 861 -2.12 7.70 -31.10
N THR A 862 -1.89 8.63 -30.18
CA THR A 862 -0.96 9.74 -30.39
C THR A 862 0.09 9.82 -29.30
N LEU A 863 1.34 10.10 -29.69
CA LEU A 863 2.46 10.41 -28.82
C LEU A 863 2.94 11.84 -29.12
N LEU A 864 3.19 12.63 -28.07
CA LEU A 864 3.69 13.99 -28.16
C LEU A 864 5.10 14.09 -27.57
N TYR A 865 6.02 14.65 -28.34
CA TYR A 865 7.39 14.96 -27.95
C TYR A 865 7.56 16.47 -28.05
N ARG A 866 7.83 17.16 -26.94
CA ARG A 866 7.89 18.62 -26.87
C ARG A 866 9.26 19.15 -27.25
N SER A 867 9.29 20.35 -27.85
CA SER A 867 10.51 21.12 -28.12
C SER A 867 11.62 20.30 -28.82
N VAL A 868 11.29 19.65 -29.93
CA VAL A 868 12.17 18.77 -30.69
C VAL A 868 12.87 19.52 -31.81
N ASP A 869 14.20 19.49 -31.84
CA ASP A 869 14.98 19.98 -32.98
C ASP A 869 15.00 18.94 -34.10
N VAL A 870 14.32 19.26 -35.20
CA VAL A 870 14.24 18.43 -36.41
C VAL A 870 15.12 18.97 -37.54
N SER A 871 16.00 19.94 -37.26
CA SER A 871 16.85 20.57 -38.27
C SER A 871 17.74 19.54 -38.96
N GLY A 872 17.63 19.47 -40.28
CA GLY A 872 18.38 18.51 -41.10
C GLY A 872 17.74 17.12 -41.17
N ALA A 873 16.55 16.89 -40.61
CA ALA A 873 15.83 15.64 -40.79
C ALA A 873 15.47 15.43 -42.27
N ALA A 874 16.11 14.45 -42.92
CA ALA A 874 15.87 14.07 -44.32
C ALA A 874 15.18 12.70 -44.46
N ARG A 875 15.36 11.83 -43.46
CA ARG A 875 14.81 10.47 -43.46
C ARG A 875 14.27 10.14 -42.08
N PHE A 876 13.17 9.39 -42.01
CA PHE A 876 12.63 8.87 -40.75
C PHE A 876 12.68 7.34 -40.75
N GLU A 877 13.18 6.77 -39.67
CA GLU A 877 13.20 5.33 -39.44
C GLU A 877 12.49 5.00 -38.11
N ALA A 878 11.67 3.95 -38.11
CA ALA A 878 11.00 3.47 -36.92
C ALA A 878 11.17 1.96 -36.76
N ARG A 879 11.40 1.52 -35.52
CA ARG A 879 11.46 0.10 -35.15
C ARG A 879 10.09 -0.36 -34.68
N VAL A 880 9.46 -1.21 -35.47
CA VAL A 880 8.06 -1.65 -35.31
C VAL A 880 7.93 -3.16 -35.29
N ALA A 881 6.90 -3.67 -34.61
CA ALA A 881 6.51 -5.08 -34.62
C ALA A 881 4.99 -5.18 -34.76
N ARG A 882 4.52 -6.14 -35.56
CA ARG A 882 3.10 -6.33 -35.84
C ARG A 882 2.83 -7.82 -36.02
N GLU A 883 2.10 -8.40 -35.09
CA GLU A 883 1.94 -9.86 -35.02
C GLU A 883 1.14 -10.43 -36.19
N SER A 884 0.02 -9.81 -36.54
CA SER A 884 -0.85 -10.28 -37.62
C SER A 884 -1.44 -9.12 -38.44
N ALA A 885 -2.12 -9.45 -39.53
CA ALA A 885 -2.82 -8.44 -40.33
C ALA A 885 -4.00 -7.78 -39.58
N GLY A 886 -4.54 -8.40 -38.52
CA GLY A 886 -5.52 -7.78 -37.62
C GLY A 886 -6.68 -7.04 -38.32
N SER A 887 -7.09 -5.90 -37.73
CA SER A 887 -8.27 -5.09 -38.07
C SER A 887 -8.12 -4.12 -39.26
N GLY A 888 -7.07 -4.22 -40.09
CA GLY A 888 -6.93 -3.38 -41.29
C GLY A 888 -5.50 -2.93 -41.60
N GLU A 889 -5.35 -1.85 -42.38
CA GLU A 889 -4.04 -1.27 -42.67
C GLU A 889 -3.44 -0.60 -41.42
N ALA A 890 -2.19 -0.94 -41.08
CA ALA A 890 -1.46 -0.29 -40.00
C ALA A 890 -0.48 0.74 -40.59
N ARG A 891 -0.46 1.95 -40.03
CA ARG A 891 0.46 3.03 -40.47
C ARG A 891 0.90 3.92 -39.32
N LEU A 892 2.08 4.51 -39.47
CA LEU A 892 2.64 5.53 -38.60
C LEU A 892 2.68 6.87 -39.34
N GLU A 893 2.11 7.90 -38.73
CA GLU A 893 2.15 9.29 -39.20
C GLU A 893 3.06 10.12 -38.28
N VAL A 894 3.92 10.96 -38.86
CA VAL A 894 4.90 11.77 -38.13
C VAL A 894 4.75 13.23 -38.52
N ARG A 895 4.45 14.10 -37.56
CA ARG A 895 4.25 15.55 -37.77
C ARG A 895 5.15 16.38 -36.88
N ALA A 896 5.69 17.47 -37.41
CA ALA A 896 6.33 18.54 -36.63
C ALA A 896 5.44 19.79 -36.71
N GLY A 897 4.84 20.18 -35.59
CA GLY A 897 3.70 21.09 -35.58
C GLY A 897 2.57 20.56 -36.49
N ASP A 898 2.10 21.39 -37.41
CA ASP A 898 1.07 21.00 -38.40
C ASP A 898 1.65 20.40 -39.69
N ARG A 899 2.97 20.28 -39.80
CA ARG A 899 3.64 19.77 -41.01
C ARG A 899 3.82 18.26 -40.94
N LEU A 900 3.29 17.55 -41.93
CA LEU A 900 3.56 16.12 -42.15
C LEU A 900 5.02 15.92 -42.60
N LEU A 901 5.80 15.19 -41.82
CA LEU A 901 7.17 14.83 -42.13
C LEU A 901 7.27 13.45 -42.80
N ALA A 902 6.53 12.45 -42.30
CA ALA A 902 6.56 11.11 -42.86
C ALA A 902 5.24 10.38 -42.62
N GLN A 903 4.91 9.46 -43.53
CA GLN A 903 3.83 8.49 -43.36
C GLN A 903 4.31 7.13 -43.86
N ILE A 904 4.18 6.09 -43.04
CA ILE A 904 4.82 4.79 -43.29
C ILE A 904 3.84 3.66 -42.99
N ALA A 905 3.68 2.73 -43.93
CA ALA A 905 2.93 1.50 -43.69
C ALA A 905 3.73 0.53 -42.79
N VAL A 906 3.05 -0.13 -41.85
CA VAL A 906 3.66 -1.08 -40.92
C VAL A 906 3.40 -2.52 -41.39
N PRO A 907 4.43 -3.27 -41.81
CA PRO A 907 4.27 -4.63 -42.31
C PRO A 907 4.02 -5.61 -41.15
N VAL A 908 3.39 -6.75 -41.46
CA VAL A 908 3.25 -7.86 -40.52
C VAL A 908 4.61 -8.55 -40.34
N THR A 909 5.03 -8.70 -39.09
CA THR A 909 6.29 -9.35 -38.69
C THR A 909 6.10 -10.74 -38.07
N GLY A 910 4.85 -11.16 -37.83
CA GLY A 910 4.50 -12.53 -37.39
C GLY A 910 4.59 -12.76 -35.88
N SER A 911 5.12 -11.80 -35.12
CA SER A 911 5.14 -11.84 -33.67
C SER A 911 5.31 -10.43 -33.11
N ARG A 912 4.71 -10.17 -31.95
CA ARG A 912 4.92 -8.94 -31.17
C ARG A 912 6.38 -8.70 -30.74
N TYR A 913 7.23 -9.72 -30.75
CA TYR A 913 8.67 -9.61 -30.45
C TYR A 913 9.59 -9.66 -31.68
N THR A 914 9.03 -9.85 -32.89
CA THR A 914 9.82 -9.79 -34.13
C THR A 914 9.80 -8.37 -34.66
N TRP A 915 10.89 -7.65 -34.43
CA TRP A 915 11.05 -6.25 -34.80
C TRP A 915 11.63 -6.09 -36.21
N THR A 916 11.07 -5.17 -36.99
CA THR A 916 11.64 -4.70 -38.25
C THR A 916 11.82 -3.18 -38.23
N THR A 917 12.62 -2.66 -39.16
CA THR A 917 12.77 -1.22 -39.35
C THR A 917 12.01 -0.80 -40.60
N VAL A 918 11.12 0.18 -40.45
CA VAL A 918 10.43 0.83 -41.57
C VAL A 918 11.04 2.20 -41.80
N THR A 919 11.01 2.67 -43.05
CA THR A 919 11.67 3.89 -43.49
C THR A 919 10.75 4.68 -44.41
N ALA A 920 10.79 6.01 -44.30
CA ALA A 920 10.38 6.92 -45.37
C ALA A 920 11.32 8.10 -45.48
N ASP A 921 11.46 8.61 -46.70
CA ASP A 921 12.05 9.93 -46.94
C ASP A 921 11.12 10.99 -46.36
N ALA A 922 11.68 12.02 -45.73
CA ALA A 922 10.88 13.09 -45.20
C ALA A 922 10.22 13.87 -46.34
N ALA A 923 8.90 14.07 -46.28
CA ALA A 923 8.13 14.81 -47.29
C ALA A 923 8.59 16.27 -47.43
N ALA A 924 9.29 16.80 -46.41
CA ALA A 924 10.04 18.04 -46.44
C ALA A 924 11.20 17.95 -45.43
N HIS A 925 12.34 18.62 -45.71
CA HIS A 925 13.42 18.73 -44.74
C HIS A 925 12.91 19.38 -43.44
N GLY A 926 13.20 18.73 -42.31
CA GLY A 926 12.97 19.32 -41.00
C GLY A 926 13.86 20.55 -40.81
N ASP A 927 13.30 21.60 -40.20
CA ASP A 927 14.01 22.84 -39.91
C ASP A 927 13.42 23.45 -38.63
N GLY A 928 14.28 23.82 -37.69
CA GLY A 928 13.94 24.42 -36.42
C GLY A 928 13.41 23.45 -35.36
N VAL A 929 12.94 24.05 -34.27
CA VAL A 929 12.42 23.35 -33.08
C VAL A 929 10.89 23.37 -33.11
N HIS A 930 10.27 22.20 -33.00
CA HIS A 930 8.82 22.01 -33.04
C HIS A 930 8.38 20.93 -32.06
N ASP A 931 7.11 20.93 -31.69
CA ASP A 931 6.52 19.73 -31.08
C ASP A 931 6.34 18.66 -32.15
N LEU A 932 6.84 17.45 -31.85
CA LEU A 932 6.77 16.29 -32.73
C LEU A 932 5.62 15.38 -32.26
N ARG A 933 4.70 15.07 -33.18
CA ARG A 933 3.57 14.18 -32.95
C ARG A 933 3.72 12.91 -33.79
N LEU A 934 3.65 11.75 -33.15
CA LEU A 934 3.57 10.44 -33.81
C LEU A 934 2.17 9.89 -33.62
N THR A 935 1.46 9.60 -34.71
CA THR A 935 0.13 9.00 -34.69
C THR A 935 0.19 7.57 -35.22
N LEU A 936 -0.22 6.62 -34.38
CA LEU A 936 -0.25 5.20 -34.68
C LEU A 936 -1.68 4.82 -35.09
N HIS A 937 -1.83 4.21 -36.25
CA HIS A 937 -3.09 3.68 -36.75
C HIS A 937 -3.00 2.15 -36.88
N GLY A 938 -3.95 1.44 -36.30
CA GLY A 938 -4.02 -0.03 -36.35
C GLY A 938 -3.10 -0.72 -35.33
N ASP A 939 -3.24 -2.04 -35.23
CA ASP A 939 -2.56 -2.85 -34.22
C ASP A 939 -1.08 -3.10 -34.56
N PHE A 940 -0.17 -2.34 -33.94
CA PHE A 940 1.27 -2.58 -33.98
C PHE A 940 1.99 -1.94 -32.78
N ARG A 941 3.16 -2.48 -32.45
CA ARG A 941 4.07 -1.94 -31.44
C ARG A 941 5.14 -1.06 -32.08
N LEU A 942 5.45 0.06 -31.43
CA LEU A 942 6.55 0.96 -31.77
C LEU A 942 7.54 0.99 -30.60
N ALA A 943 8.80 0.61 -30.83
CA ALA A 943 9.83 0.63 -29.78
C ALA A 943 10.66 1.91 -29.78
N SER A 944 11.02 2.41 -30.96
CA SER A 944 11.90 3.58 -31.11
C SER A 944 11.84 4.15 -32.52
N PHE A 945 12.36 5.36 -32.68
CA PHE A 945 12.55 6.02 -33.97
C PHE A 945 13.87 6.81 -34.02
N VAL A 946 14.29 7.20 -35.23
CA VAL A 946 15.44 8.08 -35.47
C VAL A 946 15.21 8.90 -36.74
N PHE A 947 15.64 10.16 -36.72
CA PHE A 947 15.74 10.98 -37.93
C PHE A 947 17.17 10.90 -38.50
N GLY A 948 17.31 10.52 -39.76
CA GLY A 948 18.56 10.61 -40.51
C GLY A 948 18.76 12.00 -41.10
N ALA A 949 20.03 12.40 -41.22
CA ALA A 949 20.45 13.63 -41.89
C ALA A 949 20.45 13.50 -43.42
#